data_AF-A0A1C9WR42-F1
#
_entry.id   AF-A0A1C9WR42-F1
#
_cell.length_a   1.000
_cell.length_b   1.000
_cell.length_c   1.000
_cell.angle_alpha   90.00
_cell.angle_beta   90.00
_cell.angle_gamma   90.00
#
_symmetry.space_group_name_H-M   'P 1'
#
loop_
_entity.id
_entity.type
_entity.pdbx_description
1 polymer ?
#
loop_
_entity_poly.entity_id
_entity_poly.type
_entity_poly.pdbx_seq_one_letter_code
_entity_poly.pdbx_strand_id
1 'polypeptide(L)'
;MTRPTLAPALSGLLGGWLPRQRWFPVKTAEFSFEPAGGLSLAAGPGTATGTAELEVLLLAVSYPTPDGSRTDVVQVPLSVRRSPLAGAEPALIGQTSGTGPAGTPEARWIYDGVHDPAFIAAWLELMRVGGTTPSGNAAGHLVESGYRLPLATGHVKVLSGEQSNSSVIVDDGESAAILKFFRVLSEGQNPEVEIGAALTAGRTAEVPATLGWVTGEWDETPAGGQGARRALGELAVAHEFLAGGLDAWRLAVDAASRGRSFTAEAHALGAATATVHRRLAAALGVATESVPGGDIAPGVAQRVRQSWAQAAAAVGPYDEALDRLLARLEDSSAGPLQRIHGDLHLGQILQVPGGAGEAPRWAILDFEGEPLRPISERNFPDVPLRDVVGMLRSFDYAAGAAVREHPEADVSESWVDDCAEAFLAGYAEVIPGSIDRDSPLFVALWLDKALYEVIYELRNRPDWLSIPVHASRRLLGSTGSGVTAEAAAEGIKMTGSARIDRPGSPLPVDADTLARVAAGEHHAPHSVLGAHLDDHGHVTIRTVKHLAEAVSVVTAAGTFPMTHESGGVWVAVLEPLDTDHVPDYRLEVTYEGQAPEPADDPYHYLPTIGELDLHLIGEGRHERLWDVLGAHVQHYKSALGDVDGVSFAVWAPNAQAVRVKGDFNGWDGRQHSMRSLGSSGVWELFIPGVVAGACYKFEIRTKHGYWVEKADPLAFGTEVPPLTASRVVEPSYAFKDAEWMEARAGRDPHNSPMSVYEVHLGSWRVGLSYRELAKELVEYVKWLGFTHVELMPVAEHPFGGSWGYQVTSYFAPTSRFGHPDEFRYLVDELHQAGIGVLLDWVPAHFPKDEWALARFDGEALYEHADPNLGEHPDWGTLIFDFGRSEVRNFLVANALYWLDEFHIDGLRVDAVASMLYLDYSREEGQWQPNRFGGRENLEAISFLQEVNATVYKTHPGAVMIAEESTAFPGVTAPTSQGGLGFGIKWNMGWMHDSLKYMAEDPFNRRWHHGTITFSMVYAYTENFLLPISHDEVVHGKGSMLRKMPGDRWQQLANLRAFLGYQWAHPGKQLIFMGTEFGQEAEWSEQHGLDWWLAETPAHRGMQLLTKDLNELYSSTPALYERDNDPAGFQWINGGDSNRNVLTFIRRDAAGNPLVCAFNFSGAPHTDFRLGVPSAGTWQEVLNTDAALYGGSGVLNEGSLTAADLAIDGQPATLTVTLPPLGAAYFKPVG
;
A
#
# COMPACT_ATOMS: atom_id res chain seq x y z
N MET A 1 38.99 17.01 25.85
CA MET A 1 37.73 16.25 25.90
C MET A 1 38.08 14.79 25.74
N THR A 2 37.53 13.90 26.55
CA THR A 2 37.63 12.45 26.33
C THR A 2 36.83 12.12 25.07
N ARG A 3 37.42 11.44 24.09
CA ARG A 3 36.68 10.91 22.92
C ARG A 3 35.46 10.13 23.45
N PRO A 4 34.23 10.46 23.06
CA PRO A 4 33.08 9.67 23.49
C PRO A 4 33.27 8.24 22.98
N THR A 5 33.28 7.27 23.90
CA THR A 5 33.38 5.85 23.52
C THR A 5 32.01 5.42 23.05
N LEU A 6 31.85 5.13 21.75
CA LEU A 6 30.60 4.60 21.23
C LEU A 6 30.39 3.19 21.79
N ALA A 7 29.34 3.00 22.60
CA ALA A 7 29.02 1.68 23.15
C ALA A 7 28.74 0.70 21.99
N PRO A 8 29.21 -0.56 22.05
CA PRO A 8 29.02 -1.53 20.97
C PRO A 8 27.55 -1.71 20.54
N ALA A 9 26.62 -1.66 21.51
CA ALA A 9 25.19 -1.74 21.25
C ALA A 9 24.67 -0.55 20.42
N LEU A 10 25.08 0.67 20.75
CA LEU A 10 24.69 1.87 20.01
C LEU A 10 25.35 1.90 18.62
N SER A 11 26.60 1.44 18.51
CA SER A 11 27.28 1.27 17.23
C SER A 11 26.51 0.34 16.28
N GLY A 12 26.06 -0.82 16.79
CA GLY A 12 25.25 -1.76 16.00
C GLY A 12 23.92 -1.16 15.54
N LEU A 13 23.21 -0.45 16.42
CA LEU A 13 21.95 0.22 16.07
C LEU A 13 22.14 1.29 14.99
N LEU A 14 23.15 2.16 15.14
CA LEU A 14 23.45 3.22 14.19
C LEU A 14 23.90 2.65 12.83
N GLY A 15 24.69 1.58 12.81
CA GLY A 15 25.13 0.94 11.57
C GLY A 15 23.96 0.42 10.72
N GLY A 16 22.90 -0.08 11.36
CA GLY A 16 21.68 -0.51 10.67
C GLY A 16 20.71 0.63 10.35
N TRP A 17 20.72 1.72 11.11
CA TRP A 17 19.77 2.83 10.98
C TRP A 17 20.22 3.91 9.98
N LEU A 18 21.51 4.27 9.96
CA LEU A 18 22.07 5.34 9.12
C LEU A 18 21.82 5.13 7.62
N PRO A 19 22.06 3.93 7.02
CA PRO A 19 21.86 3.73 5.58
C PRO A 19 20.41 3.89 5.11
N ARG A 20 19.44 3.75 6.02
CA ARG A 20 18.00 3.93 5.73
C ARG A 20 17.59 5.39 5.67
N GLN A 21 18.43 6.31 6.15
CA GLN A 21 18.09 7.73 6.19
C GLN A 21 18.35 8.38 4.83
N ARG A 22 17.42 9.22 4.37
CA ARG A 22 17.55 9.94 3.08
C ARG A 22 18.74 10.89 3.06
N TRP A 23 18.99 11.59 4.16
CA TRP A 23 20.11 12.54 4.33
C TRP A 23 21.49 11.89 4.49
N PHE A 24 21.56 10.57 4.71
CA PHE A 24 22.85 9.92 4.92
C PHE A 24 23.63 9.79 3.60
N PRO A 25 24.90 10.24 3.54
CA PRO A 25 25.64 10.38 2.28
C PRO A 25 26.04 9.04 1.62
N VAL A 26 25.91 7.92 2.32
CA VAL A 26 26.30 6.60 1.82
C VAL A 26 25.08 5.69 1.68
N LYS A 27 24.76 5.26 0.46
CA LYS A 27 23.65 4.33 0.19
C LYS A 27 24.08 2.87 0.03
N THR A 28 25.38 2.61 0.11
CA THR A 28 25.95 1.27 0.03
C THR A 28 26.20 0.70 1.43
N ALA A 29 26.34 -0.63 1.54
CA ALA A 29 26.70 -1.28 2.80
C ALA A 29 28.19 -1.09 3.19
N GLU A 30 28.99 -0.50 2.30
CA GLU A 30 30.45 -0.35 2.48
C GLU A 30 30.80 1.02 3.08
N PHE A 31 30.68 1.14 4.41
CA PHE A 31 31.19 2.29 5.16
C PHE A 31 31.66 1.90 6.55
N SER A 32 32.47 2.77 7.15
CA SER A 32 32.86 2.70 8.56
C SER A 32 32.61 4.05 9.21
N PHE A 33 32.36 4.08 10.51
CA PHE A 33 32.21 5.35 11.23
C PHE A 33 32.83 5.29 12.62
N GLU A 34 33.36 6.44 13.05
CA GLU A 34 33.93 6.63 14.38
C GLU A 34 33.49 7.97 14.99
N PRO A 35 33.44 8.10 16.33
CA PRO A 35 33.06 9.36 16.97
C PRO A 35 34.05 10.49 16.67
N ALA A 36 33.55 11.56 16.06
CA ALA A 36 34.24 12.82 15.81
C ALA A 36 33.96 13.86 16.91
N GLY A 37 32.86 13.71 17.65
CA GLY A 37 32.47 14.62 18.73
C GLY A 37 31.14 14.24 19.34
N GLY A 38 30.73 14.97 20.37
CA GLY A 38 29.41 14.77 20.97
C GLY A 38 29.00 15.93 21.87
N LEU A 39 27.70 16.21 21.91
CA LEU A 39 27.10 17.29 22.69
C LEU A 39 26.10 16.68 23.67
N SER A 40 26.08 17.16 24.91
CA SER A 40 24.99 16.86 25.85
C SER A 40 24.18 18.12 26.08
N LEU A 41 22.85 18.00 26.07
CA LEU A 41 21.94 19.11 26.28
C LEU A 41 21.36 19.08 27.69
N ALA A 42 21.23 20.25 28.32
CA ALA A 42 20.46 20.39 29.54
C ALA A 42 18.97 20.54 29.17
N ALA A 43 18.08 19.85 29.89
CA ALA A 43 16.64 20.01 29.70
C ALA A 43 16.23 21.47 30.04
N GLY A 44 15.54 22.14 29.10
CA GLY A 44 15.14 23.54 29.25
C GLY A 44 14.06 23.76 30.33
N PRO A 45 13.95 24.98 30.88
CA PRO A 45 12.95 25.32 31.89
C PRO A 45 11.53 25.22 31.32
N GLY A 46 10.67 24.39 31.93
CA GLY A 46 9.26 24.21 31.52
C GLY A 46 8.96 22.90 30.79
N THR A 47 9.97 22.09 30.44
CA THR A 47 9.77 20.68 30.09
C THR A 47 9.58 19.87 31.36
N ALA A 48 8.66 18.90 31.37
CA ALA A 48 8.48 17.99 32.50
C ALA A 48 9.84 17.39 32.87
N THR A 49 10.39 17.86 33.98
CA THR A 49 11.75 17.56 34.42
C THR A 49 11.91 16.05 34.59
N GLY A 50 12.78 15.43 33.78
CA GLY A 50 13.48 14.19 34.17
C GLY A 50 13.25 12.90 33.37
N THR A 51 12.71 12.90 32.14
CA THR A 51 12.40 11.63 31.42
C THR A 51 13.27 11.27 30.21
N ALA A 52 14.12 12.19 29.71
CA ALA A 52 14.96 11.95 28.53
C ALA A 52 16.41 12.42 28.75
N GLU A 53 17.38 11.59 28.36
CA GLU A 53 18.79 11.98 28.18
C GLU A 53 18.95 12.45 26.72
N LEU A 54 19.41 13.68 26.53
CA LEU A 54 19.46 14.35 25.22
C LEU A 54 20.90 14.56 24.79
N GLU A 55 21.29 13.93 23.68
CA GLU A 55 22.65 13.95 23.17
C GLU A 55 22.66 14.21 21.67
N VAL A 56 23.79 14.70 21.15
CA VAL A 56 24.06 14.75 19.72
C VAL A 56 25.41 14.11 19.48
N LEU A 57 25.43 13.05 18.69
CA LEU A 57 26.68 12.42 18.27
C LEU A 57 27.13 12.99 16.94
N LEU A 58 28.42 13.32 16.85
CA LEU A 58 29.06 13.72 15.60
C LEU A 58 29.94 12.55 15.17
N LEU A 59 29.66 11.97 14.01
CA LEU A 59 30.32 10.75 13.53
C LEU A 59 31.10 11.03 12.25
N ALA A 60 32.38 10.71 12.21
CA ALA A 60 33.16 10.68 10.98
C ALA A 60 32.85 9.38 10.22
N VAL A 61 32.29 9.49 9.02
CA VAL A 61 31.84 8.38 8.18
C VAL A 61 32.75 8.28 6.97
N SER A 62 33.46 7.16 6.84
CA SER A 62 34.43 6.90 5.76
C SER A 62 33.91 5.82 4.81
N TYR A 63 33.94 6.08 3.50
CA TYR A 63 33.42 5.20 2.45
C TYR A 63 34.20 5.34 1.12
N PRO A 64 34.21 4.29 0.26
CA PRO A 64 34.89 4.34 -1.02
C PRO A 64 34.15 5.21 -2.05
N THR A 65 34.92 5.85 -2.92
CA THR A 65 34.47 6.68 -4.05
C THR A 65 35.28 6.32 -5.30
N PRO A 66 34.81 6.61 -6.54
CA PRO A 66 35.57 6.33 -7.76
C PRO A 66 37.00 6.90 -7.77
N ASP A 67 37.21 8.01 -7.06
CA ASP A 67 38.48 8.74 -6.99
C ASP A 67 39.30 8.43 -5.71
N GLY A 68 38.86 7.52 -4.82
CA GLY A 68 39.55 7.17 -3.58
C GLY A 68 38.63 6.85 -2.40
N SER A 69 38.97 7.31 -1.18
CA SER A 69 38.12 7.23 0.01
C SER A 69 37.70 8.63 0.44
N ARG A 70 36.42 8.82 0.74
CA ARG A 70 35.88 10.08 1.28
C ARG A 70 35.47 9.89 2.73
N THR A 71 35.64 10.94 3.54
CA THR A 71 35.18 11.00 4.92
C THR A 71 34.32 12.24 5.10
N ASP A 72 33.07 12.07 5.52
CA ASP A 72 32.15 13.17 5.86
C ASP A 72 31.76 13.07 7.35
N VAL A 73 31.52 14.19 8.02
CA VAL A 73 31.05 14.20 9.41
C VAL A 73 29.54 14.36 9.44
N VAL A 74 28.83 13.46 10.11
CA VAL A 74 27.36 13.50 10.22
C VAL A 74 26.90 13.80 11.65
N GLN A 75 25.82 14.57 11.76
CA GLN A 75 25.14 14.88 13.02
C GLN A 75 23.99 13.91 13.27
N VAL A 76 24.02 13.23 14.42
CA VAL A 76 22.99 12.30 14.88
C VAL A 76 22.43 12.78 16.24
N PRO A 77 21.33 13.54 16.23
CA PRO A 77 20.52 13.83 17.40
C PRO A 77 19.96 12.56 18.03
N LEU A 78 20.11 12.40 19.33
CA LEU A 78 19.62 11.27 20.10
C LEU A 78 18.76 11.75 21.25
N SER A 79 17.58 11.14 21.39
CA SER A 79 16.80 11.18 22.61
C SER A 79 16.72 9.79 23.21
N VAL A 80 17.23 9.62 24.42
CA VAL A 80 17.21 8.35 25.15
C VAL A 80 16.20 8.44 26.28
N ARG A 81 15.16 7.61 26.20
CA ARG A 81 14.03 7.62 27.15
C ARG A 81 13.92 6.30 27.90
N ARG A 82 13.35 6.37 29.11
CA ARG A 82 13.04 5.21 29.97
C ARG A 82 11.65 4.60 29.71
N SER A 83 10.91 5.19 28.77
CA SER A 83 9.62 4.67 28.29
C SER A 83 9.45 5.08 26.81
N PRO A 84 8.67 4.33 26.02
CA PRO A 84 8.42 4.70 24.63
C PRO A 84 7.83 6.11 24.49
N LEU A 85 8.28 6.84 23.47
CA LEU A 85 7.70 8.12 23.05
C LEU A 85 6.53 7.85 22.10
N ALA A 86 5.31 8.13 22.56
CA ALA A 86 4.09 7.92 21.79
C ALA A 86 4.09 8.75 20.49
N GLY A 87 3.77 8.12 19.35
CA GLY A 87 3.70 8.78 18.05
C GLY A 87 5.04 9.02 17.36
N ALA A 88 6.16 8.58 17.97
CA ALA A 88 7.51 8.66 17.42
C ALA A 88 8.08 7.30 17.00
N GLU A 89 7.22 6.30 16.76
CA GLU A 89 7.59 4.95 16.33
C GLU A 89 8.46 4.95 15.04
N PRO A 90 8.17 5.77 14.01
CA PRO A 90 9.02 5.86 12.82
C PRO A 90 10.42 6.43 13.09
N ALA A 91 10.60 7.13 14.21
CA ALA A 91 11.86 7.76 14.60
C ALA A 91 12.69 6.90 15.57
N LEU A 92 12.23 5.68 15.89
CA LEU A 92 12.94 4.77 16.79
C LEU A 92 14.21 4.23 16.11
N ILE A 93 15.38 4.56 16.69
CA ILE A 93 16.68 4.01 16.28
C ILE A 93 16.84 2.59 16.83
N GLY A 94 16.41 2.35 18.06
CA GLY A 94 16.39 1.02 18.67
C GLY A 94 16.26 1.03 20.19
N GLN A 95 16.44 -0.13 20.80
CA GLN A 95 16.39 -0.31 22.25
C GLN A 95 17.71 -0.85 22.78
N THR A 96 18.14 -0.37 23.94
CA THR A 96 19.33 -0.89 24.63
C THR A 96 19.01 -1.18 26.09
N SER A 97 19.76 -2.09 26.69
CA SER A 97 19.65 -2.42 28.11
C SER A 97 20.62 -1.54 28.90
N GLY A 98 20.11 -0.62 29.72
CA GLY A 98 20.88 0.17 30.66
C GLY A 98 20.84 -0.37 32.09
N THR A 99 21.66 0.21 32.98
CA THR A 99 21.58 -0.02 34.43
C THR A 99 20.86 1.15 35.09
N GLY A 100 19.76 0.86 35.79
CA GLY A 100 19.03 1.84 36.59
C GLY A 100 19.81 2.25 37.86
N PRO A 101 19.37 3.30 38.58
CA PRO A 101 20.04 3.80 39.79
C PRO A 101 20.15 2.77 40.95
N ALA A 102 19.45 1.64 40.87
CA ALA A 102 19.54 0.52 41.83
C ALA A 102 20.27 -0.72 41.28
N GLY A 103 20.92 -0.63 40.11
CA GLY A 103 21.59 -1.76 39.46
C GLY A 103 20.65 -2.76 38.76
N THR A 104 19.36 -2.42 38.62
CA THR A 104 18.38 -3.22 37.87
C THR A 104 18.52 -2.97 36.36
N PRO A 105 18.34 -3.98 35.50
CA PRO A 105 18.24 -3.78 34.06
C PRO A 105 17.05 -2.87 33.76
N GLU A 106 17.28 -1.80 33.01
CA GLU A 106 16.25 -0.84 32.59
C GLU A 106 16.33 -0.68 31.07
N ALA A 107 15.21 -0.89 30.38
CA ALA A 107 15.15 -0.69 28.93
C ALA A 107 15.26 0.81 28.63
N ARG A 108 16.06 1.12 27.60
CA ARG A 108 16.25 2.48 27.10
C ARG A 108 15.85 2.52 25.63
N TRP A 109 14.88 3.36 25.29
CA TRP A 109 14.44 3.61 23.92
C TRP A 109 15.22 4.79 23.36
N ILE A 110 15.84 4.59 22.21
CA ILE A 110 16.68 5.58 21.54
C ILE A 110 15.96 6.04 20.28
N TYR A 111 15.66 7.33 20.20
CA TYR A 111 14.98 7.97 19.08
C TYR A 111 15.92 8.95 18.37
N ASP A 112 15.66 9.21 17.08
CA ASP A 112 16.19 10.41 16.41
C ASP A 112 15.64 11.65 17.11
N GLY A 113 16.53 12.41 17.74
CA GLY A 113 16.19 13.50 18.65
C GLY A 113 15.31 14.57 18.00
N VAL A 114 15.38 14.78 16.69
CA VAL A 114 14.58 15.82 16.01
C VAL A 114 13.06 15.56 16.08
N HIS A 115 12.65 14.31 16.33
CA HIS A 115 11.25 13.94 16.52
C HIS A 115 10.77 14.10 17.97
N ASP A 116 11.66 14.43 18.89
CA ASP A 116 11.35 14.58 20.30
C ASP A 116 11.16 16.07 20.68
N PRO A 117 9.96 16.50 21.09
CA PRO A 117 9.73 17.88 21.54
C PRO A 117 10.68 18.35 22.65
N ALA A 118 11.15 17.45 23.52
CA ALA A 118 12.11 17.79 24.57
C ALA A 118 13.50 18.15 24.01
N PHE A 119 13.92 17.46 22.95
CA PHE A 119 15.16 17.78 22.24
C PHE A 119 15.05 19.15 21.55
N ILE A 120 13.94 19.38 20.84
CA ILE A 120 13.67 20.65 20.16
C ILE A 120 13.59 21.82 21.16
N ALA A 121 12.97 21.61 22.32
CA ALA A 121 12.92 22.59 23.40
C ALA A 121 14.32 22.99 23.88
N ALA A 122 15.19 22.01 24.13
CA ALA A 122 16.56 22.25 24.58
C ALA A 122 17.39 23.01 23.52
N TRP A 123 17.18 22.70 22.24
CA TRP A 123 17.87 23.35 21.12
C TRP A 123 17.46 24.82 20.96
N LEU A 124 16.15 25.10 21.02
CA LEU A 124 15.62 26.47 20.97
C LEU A 124 16.05 27.30 22.19
N GLU A 125 16.11 26.67 23.37
CA GLU A 125 16.59 27.37 24.57
C GLU A 125 18.08 27.71 24.48
N LEU A 126 18.90 26.81 23.92
CA LEU A 126 20.32 27.09 23.68
C LEU A 126 20.51 28.35 22.82
N MET A 127 19.72 28.50 21.75
CA MET A 127 19.69 29.71 20.92
C MET A 127 19.22 30.93 21.73
N ARG A 128 18.09 30.81 22.44
CA ARG A 128 17.43 31.90 23.17
C ARG A 128 18.33 32.55 24.23
N VAL A 129 19.09 31.75 24.98
CA VAL A 129 19.95 32.26 26.05
C VAL A 129 21.33 32.70 25.56
N GLY A 130 21.67 32.43 24.29
CA GLY A 130 23.02 32.68 23.75
C GLY A 130 24.10 31.89 24.49
N GLY A 131 23.76 30.71 25.00
CA GLY A 131 24.59 29.95 25.94
C GLY A 131 25.53 28.96 25.27
N THR A 132 26.45 28.40 26.04
CA THR A 132 27.28 27.25 25.64
C THR A 132 26.75 25.98 26.28
N THR A 133 26.90 24.85 25.59
CA THR A 133 26.61 23.53 26.16
C THR A 133 27.53 23.25 27.36
N PRO A 134 27.14 22.36 28.31
CA PRO A 134 27.99 22.01 29.45
C PRO A 134 29.39 21.51 29.08
N SER A 135 29.51 20.86 27.91
CA SER A 135 30.78 20.41 27.33
C SER A 135 31.59 21.53 26.68
N GLY A 136 31.00 22.70 26.43
CA GLY A 136 31.67 23.88 25.87
C GLY A 136 31.99 23.80 24.38
N ASN A 137 31.50 22.78 23.68
CA ASN A 137 31.75 22.50 22.26
C ASN A 137 30.58 22.86 21.35
N ALA A 138 29.52 23.48 21.87
CA ALA A 138 28.50 24.12 21.06
C ALA A 138 27.97 25.38 21.74
N ALA A 139 27.55 26.35 20.93
CA ALA A 139 27.04 27.64 21.37
C ALA A 139 25.81 28.02 20.55
N GLY A 140 24.77 28.51 21.22
CA GLY A 140 23.59 29.07 20.57
C GLY A 140 23.74 30.57 20.34
N HIS A 141 23.13 31.05 19.26
CA HIS A 141 23.14 32.44 18.85
C HIS A 141 21.70 32.87 18.55
N LEU A 142 21.29 34.02 19.07
CA LEU A 142 19.98 34.63 18.81
C LEU A 142 20.16 35.87 17.93
N VAL A 143 19.30 36.02 16.92
CA VAL A 143 19.29 37.17 16.01
C VAL A 143 18.21 38.15 16.41
N GLU A 144 18.53 39.45 16.40
CA GLU A 144 17.54 40.52 16.58
C GLU A 144 16.72 40.71 15.28
N SER A 145 15.79 39.80 15.02
CA SER A 145 15.00 39.76 13.77
C SER A 145 13.68 40.54 13.83
N GLY A 146 13.22 40.91 15.03
CA GLY A 146 11.87 41.42 15.26
C GLY A 146 10.79 40.33 15.37
N TYR A 147 11.15 39.07 15.14
CA TYR A 147 10.31 37.90 15.34
C TYR A 147 10.72 37.15 16.60
N ARG A 148 9.73 36.56 17.29
CA ARG A 148 9.97 35.77 18.50
C ARG A 148 10.35 34.34 18.13
N LEU A 149 11.41 33.81 18.76
CA LEU A 149 11.73 32.39 18.71
C LEU A 149 10.72 31.59 19.56
N PRO A 150 9.97 30.62 18.99
CA PRO A 150 8.86 29.95 19.66
C PRO A 150 9.32 28.99 20.77
N LEU A 151 8.39 28.63 21.65
CA LEU A 151 8.56 27.56 22.63
C LEU A 151 8.11 26.20 22.03
N ALA A 152 8.79 25.11 22.38
CA ALA A 152 8.38 23.76 21.94
C ALA A 152 7.22 23.20 22.80
N THR A 153 6.22 24.01 23.11
CA THR A 153 5.05 23.66 23.94
C THR A 153 3.76 23.44 23.14
N GLY A 154 3.76 23.77 21.85
CA GLY A 154 2.63 23.58 20.93
C GLY A 154 2.88 22.49 19.89
N HIS A 155 2.70 22.81 18.61
CA HIS A 155 2.89 21.86 17.52
C HIS A 155 4.37 21.75 17.15
N VAL A 156 4.91 20.53 17.25
CA VAL A 156 6.26 20.19 16.80
C VAL A 156 6.13 19.10 15.75
N LYS A 157 6.51 19.39 14.50
CA LYS A 157 6.35 18.47 13.38
C LYS A 157 7.59 18.46 12.51
N VAL A 158 8.18 17.27 12.37
CA VAL A 158 9.26 17.03 11.39
C VAL A 158 8.66 17.00 9.99
N LEU A 159 9.29 17.71 9.05
CA LEU A 159 8.89 17.69 7.65
C LEU A 159 9.36 16.40 6.99
N SER A 160 8.42 15.66 6.40
CA SER A 160 8.70 14.46 5.62
C SER A 160 9.00 14.84 4.17
N GLY A 161 10.08 14.30 3.59
CA GLY A 161 10.39 14.46 2.16
C GLY A 161 11.73 15.13 1.86
N GLU A 162 12.39 15.73 2.85
CA GLU A 162 13.70 16.36 2.65
C GLU A 162 14.80 15.34 2.32
N GLN A 163 15.70 15.72 1.39
CA GLN A 163 16.76 14.84 0.90
C GLN A 163 18.06 14.94 1.70
N SER A 164 18.44 16.12 2.21
CA SER A 164 19.80 16.36 2.72
C SER A 164 19.88 16.76 4.20
N ASN A 165 18.80 17.30 4.78
CA ASN A 165 18.75 17.83 6.14
C ASN A 165 17.45 17.39 6.85
N SER A 166 17.25 17.81 8.09
CA SER A 166 15.97 17.59 8.79
C SER A 166 15.42 18.89 9.34
N SER A 167 14.23 19.27 8.87
CA SER A 167 13.53 20.48 9.27
C SER A 167 12.33 20.17 10.14
N VAL A 168 12.14 20.99 11.16
CA VAL A 168 11.10 20.86 12.17
C VAL A 168 10.32 22.16 12.26
N ILE A 169 9.02 22.09 12.02
CA ILE A 169 8.11 23.20 12.28
C ILE A 169 7.81 23.20 13.78
N VAL A 170 7.98 24.37 14.40
CA VAL A 170 7.66 24.62 15.80
C VAL A 170 6.71 25.80 15.87
N ASP A 171 5.53 25.58 16.44
CA ASP A 171 4.49 26.60 16.61
C ASP A 171 3.97 26.54 18.06
N ASP A 172 4.10 27.64 18.80
CA ASP A 172 3.60 27.76 20.18
C ASP A 172 2.22 28.45 20.28
N GLY A 173 1.58 28.74 19.15
CA GLY A 173 0.32 29.46 19.05
C GLY A 173 0.46 30.98 19.08
N GLU A 174 1.63 31.51 19.48
CA GLU A 174 1.94 32.96 19.45
C GLU A 174 3.00 33.29 18.37
N SER A 175 3.88 32.35 18.09
CA SER A 175 4.97 32.45 17.13
C SER A 175 5.27 31.08 16.51
N ALA A 176 5.78 31.09 15.28
CA ALA A 176 6.16 29.87 14.56
C ALA A 176 7.53 30.03 13.89
N ALA A 177 8.29 28.94 13.87
CA ALA A 177 9.61 28.86 13.26
C ALA A 177 9.81 27.52 12.57
N ILE A 178 10.67 27.51 11.56
CA ILE A 178 11.23 26.30 10.96
C ILE A 178 12.68 26.15 11.43
N LEU A 179 12.97 25.03 12.09
CA LEU A 179 14.29 24.69 12.61
C LEU A 179 14.92 23.62 11.72
N LYS A 180 15.98 23.97 11.00
CA LYS A 180 16.71 23.09 10.08
C LYS A 180 17.97 22.58 10.74
N PHE A 181 18.12 21.27 10.85
CA PHE A 181 19.30 20.58 11.35
C PHE A 181 20.20 20.16 10.19
N PHE A 182 21.46 20.62 10.21
CA PHE A 182 22.46 20.20 9.24
C PHE A 182 22.90 18.77 9.56
N ARG A 183 22.62 17.83 8.65
CA ARG A 183 22.88 16.40 8.90
C ARG A 183 24.28 15.97 8.47
N VAL A 184 24.79 16.54 7.38
CA VAL A 184 26.20 16.43 6.98
C VAL A 184 26.87 17.76 7.30
N LEU A 185 27.84 17.75 8.19
CA LEU A 185 28.53 18.93 8.68
C LEU A 185 29.73 19.24 7.80
N SER A 186 30.05 20.52 7.69
CA SER A 186 31.33 20.93 7.12
C SER A 186 31.91 22.07 7.95
N GLU A 187 33.23 22.17 7.93
CA GLU A 187 33.92 23.24 8.62
C GLU A 187 33.70 24.58 7.92
N GLY A 188 33.57 25.64 8.72
CA GLY A 188 33.38 27.01 8.26
C GLY A 188 31.93 27.47 8.44
N GLN A 189 31.69 28.70 8.01
CA GLN A 189 30.38 29.33 8.14
C GLN A 189 29.43 28.77 7.07
N ASN A 190 28.25 28.32 7.46
CA ASN A 190 27.24 27.84 6.53
C ASN A 190 26.60 29.03 5.78
N PRO A 191 26.51 29.00 4.43
CA PRO A 191 25.88 30.04 3.63
C PRO A 191 24.47 30.44 4.12
N GLU A 192 23.65 29.48 4.53
CA GLU A 192 22.28 29.72 5.04
C GLU A 192 22.27 30.67 6.25
N VAL A 193 23.28 30.53 7.11
CA VAL A 193 23.41 31.33 8.34
C VAL A 193 24.05 32.68 8.04
N GLU A 194 25.12 32.72 7.26
CA GLU A 194 25.80 33.97 6.88
C GLU A 194 24.86 34.91 6.12
N ILE A 195 24.27 34.40 5.04
CA ILE A 195 23.38 35.17 4.15
C ILE A 195 22.09 35.51 4.89
N GLY A 196 21.46 34.54 5.55
CA GLY A 196 20.23 34.75 6.30
C GLY A 196 20.37 35.81 7.39
N ALA A 197 21.45 35.74 8.19
CA ALA A 197 21.71 36.73 9.24
C ALA A 197 21.98 38.13 8.66
N ALA A 198 22.77 38.23 7.57
CA ALA A 198 23.05 39.50 6.91
C ALA A 198 21.79 40.16 6.33
N LEU A 199 20.93 39.38 5.66
CA LEU A 199 19.68 39.87 5.08
C LEU A 199 18.63 40.22 6.14
N THR A 200 18.60 39.48 7.26
CA THR A 200 17.75 39.76 8.42
C THR A 200 18.15 41.08 9.08
N ALA A 201 19.45 41.32 9.29
CA ALA A 201 19.95 42.60 9.79
C ALA A 201 19.58 43.77 8.87
N GLY A 202 19.53 43.52 7.56
CA GLY A 202 19.05 44.47 6.55
C GLY A 202 17.52 44.64 6.45
N ARG A 203 16.74 43.89 7.25
CA ARG A 203 15.26 43.83 7.20
C ARG A 203 14.71 43.56 5.79
N THR A 204 15.33 42.62 5.09
CA THR A 204 14.94 42.22 3.74
C THR A 204 13.65 41.41 3.80
N ALA A 205 12.57 41.88 3.17
CA ALA A 205 11.25 41.24 3.26
C ALA A 205 11.13 40.03 2.32
N GLU A 206 12.02 39.90 1.35
CA GLU A 206 12.06 38.85 0.33
C GLU A 206 12.72 37.55 0.83
N VAL A 207 13.15 37.48 2.08
CA VAL A 207 13.79 36.30 2.70
C VAL A 207 13.20 36.10 4.10
N PRO A 208 12.85 34.86 4.52
CA PRO A 208 12.42 34.61 5.89
C PRO A 208 13.47 35.03 6.89
N ALA A 209 13.06 35.71 7.96
CA ALA A 209 14.01 36.20 8.95
C ALA A 209 14.71 35.03 9.68
N THR A 210 16.04 35.07 9.76
CA THR A 210 16.81 34.17 10.62
C THR A 210 16.60 34.56 12.07
N LEU A 211 16.17 33.60 12.90
CA LEU A 211 15.86 33.81 14.31
C LEU A 211 17.05 33.47 15.22
N GLY A 212 17.85 32.49 14.81
CA GLY A 212 19.01 32.03 15.57
C GLY A 212 19.66 30.80 14.94
N TRP A 213 20.83 30.41 15.44
CA TRP A 213 21.54 29.20 15.00
C TRP A 213 22.37 28.61 16.14
N VAL A 214 22.88 27.40 15.94
CA VAL A 214 23.81 26.74 16.87
C VAL A 214 25.10 26.42 16.14
N THR A 215 26.24 26.82 16.71
CA THR A 215 27.59 26.42 16.25
C THR A 215 28.10 25.26 17.09
N GLY A 216 28.87 24.36 16.50
CA GLY A 216 29.48 23.21 17.16
C GLY A 216 30.91 22.94 16.70
N GLU A 217 31.68 22.26 17.54
CA GLU A 217 33.06 21.90 17.27
C GLU A 217 33.24 20.36 17.30
N TRP A 218 34.01 19.82 16.35
CA TRP A 218 34.34 18.40 16.26
C TRP A 218 35.79 18.16 15.85
N ASP A 219 36.24 16.92 16.02
CA ASP A 219 37.53 16.44 15.55
C ASP A 219 37.39 15.98 14.09
N GLU A 220 38.25 16.48 13.21
CA GLU A 220 38.35 16.09 11.81
C GLU A 220 39.71 15.42 11.56
N THR A 221 39.70 14.25 10.91
CA THR A 221 40.91 13.52 10.53
C THR A 221 41.16 13.74 9.03
N PRO A 222 42.21 14.48 8.63
CA PRO A 222 42.45 14.75 7.21
C PRO A 222 42.75 13.48 6.42
N ALA A 223 42.28 13.40 5.19
CA ALA A 223 42.63 12.32 4.25
C ALA A 223 44.17 12.24 4.09
N GLY A 224 44.79 11.20 4.64
CA GLY A 224 46.23 10.93 4.55
C GLY A 224 47.14 11.58 5.62
N GLY A 225 46.59 12.22 6.66
CA GLY A 225 47.39 12.88 7.71
C GLY A 225 47.36 12.19 9.09
N GLN A 226 48.49 12.17 9.81
CA GLN A 226 48.53 11.81 11.24
C GLN A 226 48.27 13.04 12.11
N GLY A 227 47.04 13.15 12.65
CA GLY A 227 46.67 14.14 13.68
C GLY A 227 45.25 14.70 13.48
N ALA A 228 44.40 14.61 14.50
CA ALA A 228 43.06 15.20 14.48
C ALA A 228 43.15 16.74 14.59
N ARG A 229 42.46 17.44 13.70
CA ARG A 229 42.29 18.90 13.72
C ARG A 229 40.91 19.23 14.30
N ARG A 230 40.80 20.33 15.06
CA ARG A 230 39.49 20.87 15.47
C ARG A 230 38.86 21.64 14.31
N ALA A 231 37.65 21.23 13.94
CA ALA A 231 36.76 21.93 13.03
C ALA A 231 35.66 22.64 13.83
N LEU A 232 35.17 23.76 13.31
CA LEU A 232 34.06 24.56 13.83
C LEU A 232 33.09 24.84 12.68
N GLY A 233 31.80 24.68 12.91
CA GLY A 233 30.74 25.03 11.95
C GLY A 233 29.35 25.03 12.57
N GLU A 234 28.33 25.38 11.79
CA GLU A 234 26.94 25.42 12.23
C GLU A 234 26.27 24.04 12.20
N LEU A 235 25.45 23.78 13.22
CA LEU A 235 24.74 22.52 13.44
C LEU A 235 23.26 22.59 13.11
N ALA A 236 22.66 23.78 13.28
CA ALA A 236 21.26 24.04 12.97
C ALA A 236 21.00 25.55 12.84
N VAL A 237 19.94 25.92 12.14
CA VAL A 237 19.47 27.30 11.98
C VAL A 237 17.94 27.36 12.10
N ALA A 238 17.42 28.41 12.71
CA ALA A 238 16.00 28.68 12.86
C ALA A 238 15.59 29.89 12.01
N HIS A 239 14.53 29.74 11.22
CA HIS A 239 13.95 30.82 10.42
C HIS A 239 12.47 31.06 10.78
N GLU A 240 11.97 32.24 10.45
CA GLU A 240 10.55 32.57 10.43
C GLU A 240 9.77 31.52 9.64
N PHE A 241 8.69 30.99 10.21
CA PHE A 241 7.78 30.10 9.49
C PHE A 241 6.76 30.91 8.69
N LEU A 242 6.73 30.71 7.37
CA LEU A 242 5.84 31.41 6.45
C LEU A 242 4.52 30.66 6.28
N ALA A 243 3.59 30.87 7.22
CA ALA A 243 2.29 30.22 7.19
C ALA A 243 1.48 30.62 5.94
N GLY A 244 0.85 29.64 5.27
CA GLY A 244 0.01 29.85 4.09
C GLY A 244 0.75 30.17 2.80
N GLY A 245 2.08 30.00 2.77
CA GLY A 245 2.88 30.16 1.55
C GLY A 245 2.49 29.16 0.46
N LEU A 246 2.34 29.65 -0.77
CA LEU A 246 2.13 28.83 -1.96
C LEU A 246 3.46 28.59 -2.67
N ASP A 247 3.69 27.35 -3.09
CA ASP A 247 4.89 26.93 -3.80
C ASP A 247 4.95 27.56 -5.21
N ALA A 248 6.00 28.32 -5.51
CA ALA A 248 6.14 29.04 -6.78
C ALA A 248 6.31 28.11 -7.98
N TRP A 249 6.94 26.95 -7.79
CA TRP A 249 7.03 25.91 -8.82
C TRP A 249 5.64 25.41 -9.19
N ARG A 250 4.81 25.06 -8.20
CA ARG A 250 3.43 24.61 -8.47
C ARG A 250 2.59 25.70 -9.14
N LEU A 251 2.75 26.96 -8.73
CA LEU A 251 2.05 28.08 -9.36
C LEU A 251 2.46 28.26 -10.83
N ALA A 252 3.75 28.14 -11.14
CA ALA A 252 4.26 28.24 -12.51
C ALA A 252 3.81 27.07 -13.39
N VAL A 253 3.89 25.84 -12.89
CA VAL A 253 3.41 24.64 -13.61
C VAL A 253 1.89 24.73 -13.86
N ASP A 254 1.09 25.13 -12.87
CA ASP A 254 -0.37 25.31 -13.01
C ASP A 254 -0.75 26.50 -13.91
N ALA A 255 0.10 27.52 -14.01
CA ALA A 255 -0.09 28.60 -14.96
C ALA A 255 0.21 28.13 -16.39
N ALA A 256 1.36 27.49 -16.60
CA ALA A 256 1.76 26.93 -17.88
C ALA A 256 0.75 25.88 -18.37
N SER A 257 0.35 24.92 -17.53
CA SER A 257 -0.55 23.83 -17.93
C SER A 257 -1.95 24.27 -18.35
N ARG A 258 -2.37 25.45 -17.89
CA ARG A 258 -3.67 26.06 -18.22
C ARG A 258 -3.56 27.16 -19.28
N GLY A 259 -2.40 27.33 -19.92
CA GLY A 259 -2.15 28.40 -20.88
C GLY A 259 -2.29 29.83 -20.30
N ARG A 260 -2.15 29.99 -18.98
CA ARG A 260 -2.24 31.29 -18.31
C ARG A 260 -0.89 31.98 -18.30
N SER A 261 -0.90 33.30 -18.49
CA SER A 261 0.31 34.10 -18.33
C SER A 261 0.79 34.07 -16.89
N PHE A 262 2.11 33.91 -16.70
CA PHE A 262 2.80 34.02 -15.42
C PHE A 262 3.75 35.24 -15.39
N THR A 263 3.56 36.19 -16.32
CA THR A 263 4.46 37.33 -16.52
C THR A 263 4.44 38.32 -15.35
N ALA A 264 3.30 38.53 -14.70
CA ALA A 264 3.19 39.43 -13.55
C ALA A 264 3.96 38.87 -12.34
N GLU A 265 3.82 37.56 -12.11
CA GLU A 265 4.54 36.80 -11.10
C GLU A 265 6.03 36.77 -11.42
N ALA A 266 6.42 36.42 -12.65
CA ALA A 266 7.81 36.42 -13.08
C ALA A 266 8.49 37.79 -12.93
N HIS A 267 7.78 38.88 -13.27
CA HIS A 267 8.27 40.25 -13.04
C HIS A 267 8.49 40.54 -11.55
N ALA A 268 7.55 40.17 -10.69
CA ALA A 268 7.70 40.34 -9.25
C ALA A 268 8.85 39.50 -8.67
N LEU A 269 9.05 38.28 -9.19
CA LEU A 269 10.20 37.43 -8.87
C LEU A 269 11.51 38.10 -9.28
N GLY A 270 11.58 38.68 -10.47
CA GLY A 270 12.74 39.44 -10.93
C GLY A 270 13.12 40.59 -10.00
N ALA A 271 12.13 41.39 -9.60
CA ALA A 271 12.32 42.48 -8.65
C ALA A 271 12.75 41.99 -7.26
N ALA A 272 12.21 40.85 -6.81
CA ALA A 272 12.59 40.23 -5.54
C ALA A 272 14.04 39.73 -5.55
N THR A 273 14.45 38.97 -6.58
CA THR A 273 15.82 38.48 -6.76
C THR A 273 16.82 39.64 -6.82
N ALA A 274 16.52 40.67 -7.62
CA ALA A 274 17.37 41.87 -7.70
C ALA A 274 17.46 42.62 -6.36
N THR A 275 16.37 42.64 -5.59
CA THR A 275 16.36 43.25 -4.26
C THR A 275 17.29 42.49 -3.32
N VAL A 276 17.21 41.16 -3.29
CA VAL A 276 18.12 40.32 -2.50
C VAL A 276 19.57 40.53 -2.92
N HIS A 277 19.88 40.49 -4.22
CA HIS A 277 21.23 40.76 -4.74
C HIS A 277 21.78 42.12 -4.30
N ARG A 278 20.99 43.19 -4.43
CA ARG A 278 21.40 44.54 -4.00
C ARG A 278 21.64 44.60 -2.50
N ARG A 279 20.83 43.89 -1.70
CA ARG A 279 20.99 43.82 -0.23
C ARG A 279 22.22 43.02 0.15
N LEU A 280 22.51 41.92 -0.53
CA LEU A 280 23.72 41.13 -0.34
C LEU A 280 24.99 41.93 -0.66
N ALA A 281 25.03 42.62 -1.80
CA ALA A 281 26.12 43.54 -2.13
C ALA A 281 26.34 44.61 -1.05
N ALA A 282 25.25 45.16 -0.51
CA ALA A 282 25.32 46.19 0.52
C ALA A 282 25.78 45.63 1.88
N ALA A 283 25.37 44.41 2.23
CA ALA A 283 25.62 43.80 3.54
C ALA A 283 26.98 43.07 3.62
N LEU A 284 27.33 42.33 2.57
CA LEU A 284 28.52 41.46 2.53
C LEU A 284 29.60 41.95 1.55
N GLY A 285 29.33 43.06 0.84
CA GLY A 285 30.27 43.68 -0.08
C GLY A 285 30.27 43.06 -1.47
N VAL A 286 31.07 43.68 -2.34
CA VAL A 286 31.34 43.23 -3.71
C VAL A 286 32.83 43.04 -3.90
N ALA A 287 33.19 42.09 -4.75
CA ALA A 287 34.55 41.82 -5.19
C ALA A 287 34.65 41.98 -6.71
N THR A 288 35.88 41.99 -7.21
CA THR A 288 36.18 41.92 -8.64
C THR A 288 37.17 40.79 -8.86
N GLU A 289 37.15 40.19 -10.05
CA GLU A 289 38.13 39.17 -10.39
C GLU A 289 39.56 39.71 -10.23
N SER A 290 40.45 38.88 -9.70
CA SER A 290 41.86 39.15 -9.52
C SER A 290 42.57 39.35 -10.88
N VAL A 291 42.12 38.59 -11.87
CA VAL A 291 42.42 38.73 -13.30
C VAL A 291 41.07 38.67 -14.02
N PRO A 292 40.68 39.66 -14.84
CA PRO A 292 39.43 39.59 -15.60
C PRO A 292 39.34 38.31 -16.42
N GLY A 293 38.27 37.55 -16.25
CA GLY A 293 38.08 36.23 -16.89
C GLY A 293 38.99 35.12 -16.35
N GLY A 294 39.74 35.37 -15.28
CA GLY A 294 40.67 34.41 -14.67
C GLY A 294 40.11 33.66 -13.46
N ASP A 295 39.03 34.15 -12.85
CA ASP A 295 38.50 33.57 -11.60
C ASP A 295 37.20 32.77 -11.85
N ILE A 296 36.23 33.33 -12.60
CA ILE A 296 34.93 32.68 -12.81
C ILE A 296 34.90 31.80 -14.06
N ALA A 297 35.32 32.33 -15.21
CA ALA A 297 35.23 31.66 -16.50
C ALA A 297 35.94 30.29 -16.54
N PRO A 298 37.16 30.11 -15.99
CA PRO A 298 37.82 28.80 -15.95
C PRO A 298 37.07 27.81 -15.06
N GLY A 299 36.51 28.29 -13.94
CA GLY A 299 35.72 27.47 -13.02
C GLY A 299 34.42 26.97 -13.67
N VAL A 300 33.69 27.85 -14.37
CA VAL A 300 32.51 27.46 -15.15
C VAL A 300 32.90 26.47 -16.24
N ALA A 301 33.96 26.74 -17.01
CA ALA A 301 34.43 25.86 -18.08
C ALA A 301 34.78 24.45 -17.57
N GLN A 302 35.45 24.37 -16.42
CA GLN A 302 35.80 23.10 -15.79
C GLN A 302 34.54 22.31 -15.38
N ARG A 303 33.56 22.97 -14.76
CA ARG A 303 32.31 22.30 -14.35
C ARG A 303 31.51 21.79 -15.54
N VAL A 304 31.36 22.61 -16.57
CA VAL A 304 30.66 22.18 -17.80
C VAL A 304 31.36 20.97 -18.41
N ARG A 305 32.69 20.92 -18.48
CA ARG A 305 33.43 19.73 -18.96
C ARG A 305 33.18 18.49 -18.09
N GLN A 306 33.21 18.64 -16.77
CA GLN A 306 32.98 17.53 -15.84
C GLN A 306 31.55 16.99 -15.91
N SER A 307 30.56 17.88 -16.00
CA SER A 307 29.16 17.51 -16.16
C SER A 307 28.92 16.89 -17.55
N TRP A 308 29.52 17.44 -18.60
CA TRP A 308 29.45 16.90 -19.95
C TRP A 308 29.99 15.47 -20.03
N ALA A 309 31.12 15.18 -19.38
CA ALA A 309 31.69 13.82 -19.36
C ALA A 309 30.72 12.75 -18.83
N GLN A 310 29.74 13.14 -18.00
CA GLN A 310 28.71 12.26 -17.46
C GLN A 310 27.40 12.31 -18.27
N ALA A 311 27.07 13.45 -18.88
CA ALA A 311 25.80 13.70 -19.55
C ALA A 311 25.83 13.52 -21.08
N ALA A 312 27.02 13.52 -21.71
CA ALA A 312 27.18 13.56 -23.17
C ALA A 312 26.43 12.43 -23.89
N ALA A 313 26.41 11.22 -23.31
CA ALA A 313 25.71 10.07 -23.86
C ALA A 313 24.18 10.30 -23.97
N ALA A 314 23.59 11.09 -23.08
CA ALA A 314 22.17 11.44 -23.10
C ALA A 314 21.90 12.68 -23.98
N VAL A 315 22.79 13.67 -23.96
CA VAL A 315 22.58 14.94 -24.66
C VAL A 315 22.82 14.83 -26.16
N GLY A 316 23.80 14.03 -26.61
CA GLY A 316 24.12 13.82 -28.03
C GLY A 316 25.49 14.41 -28.44
N PRO A 317 25.90 14.25 -29.71
CA PRO A 317 27.27 14.48 -30.19
C PRO A 317 27.60 15.98 -30.41
N TYR A 318 27.55 16.78 -29.34
CA TYR A 318 27.79 18.23 -29.40
C TYR A 318 29.19 18.64 -28.90
N ASP A 319 30.15 17.73 -28.85
CA ASP A 319 31.50 18.00 -28.33
C ASP A 319 32.17 19.22 -29.01
N GLU A 320 32.05 19.35 -30.33
CA GLU A 320 32.60 20.50 -31.05
C GLU A 320 31.91 21.83 -30.71
N ALA A 321 30.59 21.82 -30.49
CA ALA A 321 29.85 23.02 -30.11
C ALA A 321 30.17 23.44 -28.68
N LEU A 322 30.31 22.46 -27.78
CA LEU A 322 30.79 22.66 -26.43
C LEU A 322 32.19 23.27 -26.44
N ASP A 323 33.14 22.70 -27.19
CA ASP A 323 34.51 23.21 -27.27
C ASP A 323 34.55 24.66 -27.80
N ARG A 324 33.70 25.01 -28.79
CA ARG A 324 33.56 26.39 -29.26
C ARG A 324 32.99 27.33 -28.20
N LEU A 325 31.99 26.90 -27.44
CA LEU A 325 31.44 27.69 -26.33
C LEU A 325 32.51 27.93 -25.25
N LEU A 326 33.22 26.88 -24.86
CA LEU A 326 34.27 26.95 -23.84
C LEU A 326 35.45 27.82 -24.29
N ALA A 327 35.83 27.77 -25.57
CA ALA A 327 36.87 28.65 -26.13
C ALA A 327 36.44 30.12 -26.16
N ARG A 328 35.15 30.42 -26.39
CA ARG A 328 34.62 31.80 -26.30
C ARG A 328 34.48 32.29 -24.86
N LEU A 329 34.34 31.37 -23.92
CA LEU A 329 34.27 31.66 -22.49
C LEU A 329 35.65 32.04 -21.92
N GLU A 330 36.74 31.54 -22.51
CA GLU A 330 38.10 31.97 -22.17
C GLU A 330 38.22 33.51 -22.25
N ASP A 331 38.77 34.13 -21.21
CA ASP A 331 38.91 35.59 -21.04
C ASP A 331 37.59 36.40 -20.92
N SER A 332 36.43 35.77 -20.81
CA SER A 332 35.16 36.46 -20.54
C SER A 332 35.10 36.95 -19.09
N SER A 333 35.09 38.26 -18.87
CA SER A 333 34.97 38.82 -17.52
C SER A 333 33.57 38.63 -16.93
N ALA A 334 33.51 38.24 -15.67
CA ALA A 334 32.26 38.02 -14.94
C ALA A 334 31.66 39.30 -14.32
N GLY A 335 32.36 40.43 -14.40
CA GLY A 335 31.91 41.68 -13.77
C GLY A 335 32.05 41.64 -12.24
N PRO A 336 31.23 42.42 -11.50
CA PRO A 336 31.28 42.45 -10.04
C PRO A 336 30.78 41.13 -9.44
N LEU A 337 31.56 40.58 -8.53
CA LEU A 337 31.25 39.37 -7.78
C LEU A 337 30.63 39.75 -6.43
N GLN A 338 29.70 38.94 -5.93
CA GLN A 338 29.07 39.14 -4.63
C GLN A 338 28.59 37.81 -4.05
N ARG A 339 28.10 37.82 -2.82
CA ARG A 339 27.33 36.68 -2.32
C ARG A 339 25.98 36.61 -3.05
N ILE A 340 25.62 35.39 -3.42
CA ILE A 340 24.42 35.04 -4.18
C ILE A 340 23.78 33.81 -3.53
N HIS A 341 22.61 33.40 -4.00
CA HIS A 341 21.96 32.15 -3.61
C HIS A 341 22.74 30.92 -4.08
N GLY A 342 23.24 30.95 -5.33
CA GLY A 342 24.13 29.95 -5.90
C GLY A 342 23.45 28.73 -6.52
N ASP A 343 22.15 28.53 -6.26
CA ASP A 343 21.31 27.47 -6.85
C ASP A 343 19.84 27.88 -7.03
N LEU A 344 19.56 29.17 -7.26
CA LEU A 344 18.18 29.67 -7.21
C LEU A 344 17.26 29.06 -8.29
N HIS A 345 16.13 28.47 -7.88
CA HIS A 345 15.06 28.03 -8.78
C HIS A 345 13.67 28.16 -8.14
N LEU A 346 12.59 28.03 -8.93
CA LEU A 346 11.20 28.16 -8.47
C LEU A 346 10.82 27.30 -7.25
N GLY A 347 11.44 26.12 -7.10
CA GLY A 347 11.21 25.22 -5.96
C GLY A 347 11.74 25.74 -4.62
N GLN A 348 12.53 26.83 -4.62
CA GLN A 348 13.05 27.50 -3.43
C GLN A 348 12.31 28.81 -3.13
N ILE A 349 11.13 29.00 -3.72
CA ILE A 349 10.37 30.24 -3.59
C ILE A 349 8.95 29.96 -3.13
N LEU A 350 8.49 30.75 -2.15
CA LEU A 350 7.10 30.79 -1.72
C LEU A 350 6.46 32.13 -2.03
N GLN A 351 5.20 32.11 -2.48
CA GLN A 351 4.32 33.26 -2.46
C GLN A 351 3.59 33.31 -1.12
N VAL A 352 3.92 34.29 -0.28
CA VAL A 352 3.31 34.47 1.04
C VAL A 352 2.13 35.43 0.94
N PRO A 353 0.95 35.08 1.49
CA PRO A 353 -0.19 35.99 1.54
C PRO A 353 0.15 37.30 2.26
N GLY A 354 -0.28 38.43 1.69
CA GLY A 354 -0.19 39.73 2.35
C GLY A 354 -1.18 39.87 3.51
N GLY A 355 -0.99 40.89 4.34
CA GLY A 355 -2.03 41.31 5.30
C GLY A 355 -3.33 41.71 4.57
N ALA A 356 -4.43 41.86 5.31
CA ALA A 356 -5.71 42.22 4.70
C ALA A 356 -5.63 43.54 3.90
N GLY A 357 -5.65 43.46 2.57
CA GLY A 357 -5.51 44.59 1.65
C GLY A 357 -4.10 44.83 1.09
N GLU A 358 -3.13 43.99 1.43
CA GLU A 358 -1.76 44.03 0.90
C GLU A 358 -1.55 42.96 -0.19
N ALA A 359 -0.70 43.27 -1.16
CA ALA A 359 -0.32 42.31 -2.19
C ALA A 359 0.51 41.15 -1.58
N PRO A 360 0.43 39.94 -2.15
CA PRO A 360 1.30 38.84 -1.73
C PRO A 360 2.78 39.20 -1.96
N ARG A 361 3.66 38.70 -1.09
CA ARG A 361 5.12 38.87 -1.22
C ARG A 361 5.78 37.56 -1.64
N TRP A 362 6.91 37.65 -2.31
CA TRP A 362 7.73 36.49 -2.66
C TRP A 362 8.86 36.32 -1.63
N ALA A 363 9.06 35.09 -1.16
CA ALA A 363 10.09 34.72 -0.21
C ALA A 363 11.03 33.69 -0.82
N ILE A 364 12.31 34.02 -0.89
CA ILE A 364 13.40 33.14 -1.33
C ILE A 364 13.92 32.36 -0.11
N LEU A 365 14.04 31.05 -0.25
CA LEU A 365 14.42 30.08 0.77
C LEU A 365 15.71 29.35 0.39
N ASP A 366 16.40 28.72 1.34
CA ASP A 366 17.45 27.72 1.10
C ASP A 366 18.72 28.26 0.40
N PHE A 367 19.38 29.22 1.05
CA PHE A 367 20.66 29.82 0.64
C PHE A 367 21.87 28.90 0.83
N GLU A 368 21.67 27.61 1.08
CA GLU A 368 22.77 26.63 1.13
C GLU A 368 23.51 26.51 -0.20
N GLY A 369 22.92 26.88 -1.33
CA GLY A 369 23.50 26.68 -2.67
C GLY A 369 23.59 25.20 -3.06
N GLU A 370 24.30 24.89 -4.15
CA GLU A 370 24.35 23.52 -4.70
C GLU A 370 24.93 22.49 -3.69
N PRO A 371 24.15 21.50 -3.21
CA PRO A 371 24.56 20.63 -2.09
C PRO A 371 25.81 19.79 -2.33
N LEU A 372 26.15 19.53 -3.59
CA LEU A 372 27.33 18.73 -3.97
C LEU A 372 28.65 19.52 -3.88
N ARG A 373 28.59 20.85 -3.66
CA ARG A 373 29.78 21.70 -3.57
C ARG A 373 30.29 21.82 -2.14
N PRO A 374 31.63 21.74 -1.90
CA PRO A 374 32.21 22.01 -0.59
C PRO A 374 31.77 23.38 -0.05
N ILE A 375 31.54 23.51 1.27
CA ILE A 375 31.21 24.82 1.90
C ILE A 375 32.25 25.89 1.54
N SER A 376 33.52 25.51 1.45
CA SER A 376 34.60 26.40 1.05
C SER A 376 34.36 27.02 -0.33
N GLU A 377 33.74 26.32 -1.27
CA GLU A 377 33.38 26.87 -2.59
C GLU A 377 32.09 27.68 -2.57
N ARG A 378 31.11 27.27 -1.76
CA ARG A 378 29.81 27.94 -1.63
C ARG A 378 29.91 29.31 -0.95
N ASN A 379 31.00 29.55 -0.23
CA ASN A 379 31.26 30.81 0.46
C ASN A 379 32.01 31.88 -0.35
N PHE A 380 32.48 31.56 -1.56
CA PHE A 380 33.13 32.55 -2.39
C PHE A 380 32.11 33.46 -3.09
N PRO A 381 32.38 34.78 -3.20
CA PRO A 381 31.62 35.64 -4.09
C PRO A 381 31.61 35.08 -5.52
N ASP A 382 30.43 35.03 -6.13
CA ASP A 382 30.19 34.54 -7.48
C ASP A 382 29.43 35.62 -8.28
N VAL A 383 29.16 35.36 -9.56
CA VAL A 383 28.48 36.28 -10.45
C VAL A 383 26.95 36.23 -10.23
N PRO A 384 26.27 37.38 -10.00
CA PRO A 384 24.80 37.44 -9.86
C PRO A 384 24.02 36.79 -11.01
N LEU A 385 24.66 36.76 -12.18
CA LEU A 385 24.13 36.14 -13.38
C LEU A 385 23.77 34.65 -13.19
N ARG A 386 24.45 33.95 -12.27
CA ARG A 386 24.18 32.54 -11.97
C ARG A 386 22.76 32.33 -11.43
N ASP A 387 22.33 33.13 -10.47
CA ASP A 387 20.97 33.05 -9.89
C ASP A 387 19.90 33.44 -10.91
N VAL A 388 20.20 34.46 -11.74
CA VAL A 388 19.32 34.86 -12.84
C VAL A 388 19.13 33.69 -13.81
N VAL A 389 20.22 33.09 -14.27
CA VAL A 389 20.18 31.93 -15.17
C VAL A 389 19.44 30.75 -14.54
N GLY A 390 19.67 30.45 -13.26
CA GLY A 390 18.97 29.40 -12.54
C GLY A 390 17.45 29.60 -12.53
N MET A 391 17.00 30.84 -12.27
CA MET A 391 15.58 31.18 -12.30
C MET A 391 14.99 31.07 -13.72
N LEU A 392 15.65 31.64 -14.71
CA LEU A 392 15.21 31.57 -16.11
C LEU A 392 15.12 30.12 -16.60
N ARG A 393 16.11 29.30 -16.25
CA ARG A 393 16.12 27.86 -16.52
C ARG A 393 14.93 27.15 -15.86
N SER A 394 14.55 27.57 -14.66
CA SER A 394 13.42 26.98 -13.94
C SER A 394 12.06 27.29 -14.55
N PHE A 395 11.88 28.41 -15.28
CA PHE A 395 10.67 28.63 -16.09
C PHE A 395 10.59 27.67 -17.27
N ASP A 396 11.71 27.45 -17.98
CA ASP A 396 11.78 26.46 -19.06
C ASP A 396 11.52 25.05 -18.52
N TYR A 397 12.06 24.73 -17.34
CA TYR A 397 11.82 23.45 -16.68
C TYR A 397 10.35 23.30 -16.25
N ALA A 398 9.71 24.36 -15.71
CA ALA A 398 8.30 24.35 -15.33
C ALA A 398 7.35 24.21 -16.52
N ALA A 399 7.66 24.84 -17.66
CA ALA A 399 6.93 24.65 -18.90
C ALA A 399 7.06 23.20 -19.41
N GLY A 400 8.27 22.64 -19.40
CA GLY A 400 8.51 21.24 -19.75
C GLY A 400 7.79 20.25 -18.81
N ALA A 401 7.74 20.57 -17.52
CA ALA A 401 6.98 19.78 -16.55
C ALA A 401 5.47 19.91 -16.75
N ALA A 402 4.94 21.09 -17.08
CA ALA A 402 3.53 21.28 -17.37
C ALA A 402 3.07 20.46 -18.57
N VAL A 403 3.83 20.45 -19.68
CA VAL A 403 3.55 19.61 -20.86
C VAL A 403 3.58 18.12 -20.52
N ARG A 404 4.47 17.74 -19.59
CA ARG A 404 4.65 16.34 -19.19
C ARG A 404 3.57 15.85 -18.22
N GLU A 405 3.32 16.59 -17.15
CA GLU A 405 2.37 16.24 -16.08
C GLU A 405 0.91 16.43 -16.54
N HIS A 406 0.68 17.27 -17.55
CA HIS A 406 -0.63 17.54 -18.12
C HIS A 406 -0.56 17.42 -19.65
N PRO A 407 -0.85 16.23 -20.22
CA PRO A 407 -0.81 16.01 -21.67
C PRO A 407 -1.72 16.95 -22.48
N GLU A 408 -2.75 17.51 -21.84
CA GLU A 408 -3.69 18.49 -22.39
C GLU A 408 -3.14 19.94 -22.37
N ALA A 409 -1.96 20.17 -21.80
CA ALA A 409 -1.41 21.51 -21.59
C ALA A 409 -1.00 22.17 -22.90
N ASP A 410 -1.75 23.20 -23.29
CA ASP A 410 -1.39 24.13 -24.36
C ASP A 410 -0.51 25.25 -23.79
N VAL A 411 0.78 24.95 -23.60
CA VAL A 411 1.78 25.95 -23.21
C VAL A 411 2.16 26.75 -24.46
N SER A 412 1.72 28.02 -24.53
CA SER A 412 2.10 28.95 -25.61
C SER A 412 3.60 28.86 -25.91
N GLU A 413 3.99 28.83 -27.19
CA GLU A 413 5.39 28.81 -27.62
C GLU A 413 6.20 29.98 -27.02
N SER A 414 5.55 31.11 -26.76
CA SER A 414 6.17 32.29 -26.15
C SER A 414 6.25 32.25 -24.63
N TRP A 415 5.60 31.31 -23.94
CA TRP A 415 5.39 31.39 -22.49
C TRP A 415 6.70 31.48 -21.71
N VAL A 416 7.70 30.68 -22.07
CA VAL A 416 9.02 30.68 -21.41
C VAL A 416 9.73 32.02 -21.65
N ASP A 417 9.73 32.51 -22.89
CA ASP A 417 10.37 33.79 -23.22
C ASP A 417 9.63 34.99 -22.62
N ASP A 418 8.29 34.97 -22.60
CA ASP A 418 7.48 36.00 -21.97
C ASP A 418 7.76 36.07 -20.45
N CYS A 419 7.85 34.92 -19.78
CA CYS A 419 8.24 34.83 -18.37
C CYS A 419 9.69 35.31 -18.16
N ALA A 420 10.61 34.90 -19.04
CA ALA A 420 12.01 35.32 -18.96
C ALA A 420 12.18 36.83 -19.13
N GLU A 421 11.56 37.42 -20.15
CA GLU A 421 11.58 38.87 -20.39
C GLU A 421 10.91 39.65 -19.27
N ALA A 422 9.78 39.15 -18.74
CA ALA A 422 9.11 39.77 -17.60
C ALA A 422 9.99 39.73 -16.34
N PHE A 423 10.65 38.60 -16.06
CA PHE A 423 11.62 38.47 -14.97
C PHE A 423 12.79 39.44 -15.12
N LEU A 424 13.39 39.50 -16.32
CA LEU A 424 14.50 40.41 -16.60
C LEU A 424 14.08 41.88 -16.48
N ALA A 425 12.87 42.24 -16.93
CA ALA A 425 12.32 43.57 -16.77
C ALA A 425 12.19 43.95 -15.29
N GLY A 426 11.60 43.07 -14.47
CA GLY A 426 11.46 43.30 -13.03
C GLY A 426 12.82 43.37 -12.31
N TYR A 427 13.78 42.55 -12.75
CA TYR A 427 15.16 42.60 -12.23
C TYR A 427 15.82 43.96 -12.54
N ALA A 428 15.65 44.47 -13.77
CA ALA A 428 16.23 45.72 -14.24
C ALA A 428 15.64 46.98 -13.57
N GLU A 429 14.41 46.91 -13.04
CA GLU A 429 13.82 48.00 -12.26
C GLU A 429 14.61 48.30 -10.97
N VAL A 430 15.24 47.27 -10.40
CA VAL A 430 15.92 47.34 -9.11
C VAL A 430 17.44 47.50 -9.29
N ILE A 431 18.02 46.77 -10.25
CA ILE A 431 19.43 46.85 -10.64
C ILE A 431 19.49 47.27 -12.12
N PRO A 432 19.64 48.57 -12.42
CA PRO A 432 19.64 49.06 -13.80
C PRO A 432 20.77 48.47 -14.64
N GLY A 433 20.42 47.88 -15.78
CA GLY A 433 21.33 47.27 -16.73
C GLY A 433 20.60 46.29 -17.64
N SER A 434 21.22 45.93 -18.77
CA SER A 434 20.72 44.85 -19.63
C SER A 434 21.55 43.59 -19.38
N ILE A 435 20.89 42.46 -19.19
CA ILE A 435 21.55 41.15 -19.14
C ILE A 435 21.68 40.64 -20.58
N ASP A 436 22.93 40.41 -21.00
CA ASP A 436 23.24 39.85 -22.31
C ASP A 436 23.11 38.32 -22.29
N ARG A 437 21.96 37.82 -22.78
CA ARG A 437 21.63 36.39 -22.89
C ARG A 437 22.53 35.65 -23.89
N ASP A 438 23.21 36.37 -24.79
CA ASP A 438 24.10 35.79 -25.80
C ASP A 438 25.57 35.77 -25.37
N SER A 439 25.89 36.39 -24.24
CA SER A 439 27.25 36.40 -23.71
C SER A 439 27.75 34.97 -23.44
N PRO A 440 29.04 34.65 -23.74
CA PRO A 440 29.57 33.31 -23.51
C PRO A 440 29.39 32.82 -22.07
N LEU A 441 29.47 33.74 -21.10
CA LEU A 441 29.27 33.42 -19.69
C LEU A 441 27.82 33.05 -19.37
N PHE A 442 26.82 33.76 -19.92
CA PHE A 442 25.41 33.40 -19.72
C PHE A 442 25.10 32.02 -20.28
N VAL A 443 25.49 31.77 -21.53
CA VAL A 443 25.25 30.49 -22.22
C VAL A 443 25.95 29.34 -21.50
N ALA A 444 27.17 29.57 -21.01
CA ALA A 444 27.91 28.56 -20.25
C ALA A 444 27.28 28.26 -18.89
N LEU A 445 26.80 29.27 -18.14
CA LEU A 445 26.08 29.06 -16.88
C LEU A 445 24.74 28.35 -17.10
N TRP A 446 24.03 28.63 -18.19
CA TRP A 446 22.78 27.95 -18.50
C TRP A 446 23.04 26.48 -18.83
N LEU A 447 24.06 26.20 -19.64
CA LEU A 447 24.48 24.85 -19.94
C LEU A 447 24.95 24.10 -18.69
N ASP A 448 25.70 24.75 -17.80
CA ASP A 448 26.13 24.20 -16.50
C ASP A 448 24.92 23.70 -15.70
N LYS A 449 23.87 24.54 -15.56
CA LYS A 449 22.64 24.17 -14.87
C LYS A 449 21.85 23.07 -15.59
N ALA A 450 21.71 23.14 -16.90
CA ALA A 450 20.98 22.13 -17.68
C ALA A 450 21.66 20.75 -17.62
N LEU A 451 23.00 20.69 -17.71
CA LEU A 451 23.75 19.44 -17.58
C LEU A 451 23.70 18.87 -16.16
N TYR A 452 23.70 19.74 -15.14
CA TYR A 452 23.47 19.32 -13.77
C TYR A 452 22.11 18.60 -13.62
N GLU A 453 21.05 19.19 -14.19
CA GLU A 453 19.71 18.58 -14.20
C GLU A 453 19.67 17.25 -14.97
N VAL A 454 20.36 17.15 -16.13
CA VAL A 454 20.50 15.87 -16.85
C VAL A 454 21.09 14.78 -15.95
N ILE A 455 22.18 15.09 -15.25
CA ILE A 455 22.84 14.14 -14.34
C ILE A 455 21.91 13.77 -13.18
N TYR A 456 21.17 14.75 -12.64
CA TYR A 456 20.23 14.52 -11.56
C TYR A 456 19.07 13.62 -12.00
N GLU A 457 18.44 13.87 -13.15
CA GLU A 457 17.33 13.06 -13.65
C GLU A 457 17.78 11.66 -14.06
N LEU A 458 18.96 11.51 -14.68
CA LEU A 458 19.55 10.21 -14.99
C LEU A 458 19.67 9.31 -13.75
N ARG A 459 19.92 9.90 -12.58
CA ARG A 459 20.12 9.16 -11.32
C ARG A 459 18.83 8.91 -10.55
N ASN A 460 17.85 9.80 -10.66
CA ASN A 460 16.69 9.81 -9.77
C ASN A 460 15.35 9.63 -10.47
N ARG A 461 15.17 10.17 -11.68
CA ARG A 461 13.91 10.11 -12.45
C ARG A 461 14.19 10.06 -13.96
N PRO A 462 14.65 8.91 -14.51
CA PRO A 462 15.06 8.81 -15.91
C PRO A 462 13.99 9.24 -16.92
N ASP A 463 12.70 9.12 -16.58
CA ASP A 463 11.62 9.52 -17.48
C ASP A 463 11.51 11.05 -17.63
N TRP A 464 12.03 11.84 -16.67
CA TRP A 464 12.06 13.31 -16.71
C TRP A 464 13.23 13.89 -17.51
N LEU A 465 14.09 13.01 -18.02
CA LEU A 465 15.34 13.35 -18.70
C LEU A 465 15.16 14.23 -19.94
N SER A 466 14.03 14.13 -20.63
CA SER A 466 13.79 14.87 -21.88
C SER A 466 13.83 16.38 -21.69
N ILE A 467 13.33 16.90 -20.55
CA ILE A 467 13.26 18.34 -20.26
C ILE A 467 14.67 18.98 -20.25
N PRO A 468 15.63 18.53 -19.42
CA PRO A 468 16.98 19.10 -19.41
C PRO A 468 17.84 18.70 -20.62
N VAL A 469 17.57 17.56 -21.25
CA VAL A 469 18.25 17.17 -22.51
C VAL A 469 17.87 18.11 -23.65
N HIS A 470 16.58 18.43 -23.83
CA HIS A 470 16.12 19.35 -24.87
C HIS A 470 16.69 20.76 -24.68
N ALA A 471 16.72 21.27 -23.44
CA ALA A 471 17.35 22.54 -23.12
C ALA A 471 18.84 22.57 -23.51
N SER A 472 19.58 21.51 -23.17
CA SER A 472 21.01 21.38 -23.50
C SER A 472 21.25 21.31 -25.02
N ARG A 473 20.41 20.58 -25.75
CA ARG A 473 20.47 20.47 -27.22
C ARG A 473 20.20 21.81 -27.91
N ARG A 474 19.17 22.54 -27.48
CA ARG A 474 18.82 23.86 -28.04
C ARG A 474 19.96 24.86 -27.90
N LEU A 475 20.66 24.87 -26.76
CA LEU A 475 21.81 25.76 -26.53
C LEU A 475 23.04 25.40 -27.36
N LEU A 476 23.35 24.11 -27.49
CA LEU A 476 24.55 23.69 -28.23
C LEU A 476 24.32 23.70 -29.75
N GLY A 477 23.08 23.55 -30.21
CA GLY A 477 22.71 23.65 -31.61
C GLY A 477 22.81 25.07 -32.18
N SER A 478 22.71 26.11 -31.35
CA SER A 478 22.58 27.52 -31.79
C SER A 478 23.88 28.30 -32.00
N THR A 479 25.06 27.73 -31.71
CA THR A 479 26.31 28.51 -31.56
C THR A 479 27.28 28.50 -32.76
N GLY A 480 26.78 28.41 -34.01
CA GLY A 480 27.64 28.64 -35.18
C GLY A 480 27.24 29.88 -35.99
N SER A 481 28.00 30.99 -35.99
CA SER A 481 28.02 31.96 -37.13
C SER A 481 29.28 32.81 -37.59
N GLY A 482 30.52 32.30 -37.84
CA GLY A 482 31.35 32.65 -39.04
C GLY A 482 32.08 31.43 -39.68
N VAL A 483 31.72 30.96 -40.89
CA VAL A 483 31.94 29.54 -41.33
C VAL A 483 31.17 28.57 -40.46
N THR A 484 29.88 28.49 -40.72
CA THR A 484 29.00 28.35 -39.58
C THR A 484 27.53 28.15 -39.84
N ALA A 485 26.95 27.48 -38.85
CA ALA A 485 25.57 27.07 -38.71
C ALA A 485 24.57 28.15 -39.13
N GLU A 486 23.95 27.85 -40.27
CA GLU A 486 22.68 28.38 -40.73
C GLU A 486 21.50 27.99 -39.82
N ALA A 487 21.69 27.86 -38.50
CA ALA A 487 20.71 27.25 -37.61
C ALA A 487 20.75 27.83 -36.19
N ALA A 488 20.63 29.16 -36.06
CA ALA A 488 19.91 29.76 -34.94
C ALA A 488 19.80 31.26 -35.13
N ALA A 489 18.54 31.69 -35.19
CA ALA A 489 18.03 32.94 -34.66
C ALA A 489 18.62 34.24 -35.31
N GLU A 490 17.84 35.13 -35.90
CA GLU A 490 16.50 35.56 -35.52
C GLU A 490 15.79 36.22 -36.70
N GLY A 491 14.47 36.15 -36.67
CA GLY A 491 13.65 37.26 -37.13
C GLY A 491 13.11 37.14 -38.54
N ILE A 492 12.04 36.37 -38.69
CA ILE A 492 10.92 36.85 -39.50
C ILE A 492 9.65 36.79 -38.66
N LYS A 493 9.26 37.98 -38.18
CA LYS A 493 7.88 38.29 -37.84
C LYS A 493 7.00 38.03 -39.05
N MET A 494 5.88 37.35 -38.78
CA MET A 494 4.56 37.54 -39.36
C MET A 494 4.34 37.08 -40.80
N THR A 495 3.12 36.59 -40.99
CA THR A 495 2.38 36.33 -42.24
C THR A 495 2.49 34.93 -42.81
N GLY A 496 1.32 34.40 -43.17
CA GLY A 496 1.11 33.02 -43.53
C GLY A 496 1.79 32.57 -44.82
N SER A 497 1.79 31.26 -44.96
CA SER A 497 2.17 30.45 -46.13
C SER A 497 3.60 30.67 -46.66
N ALA A 498 4.48 29.71 -46.41
CA ALA A 498 4.76 28.64 -47.36
C ALA A 498 5.70 27.60 -46.72
N ARG A 499 5.29 26.32 -46.79
CA ARG A 499 6.01 25.13 -46.34
C ARG A 499 7.40 25.06 -46.97
N ILE A 500 8.41 24.73 -46.17
CA ILE A 500 9.69 24.21 -46.66
C ILE A 500 9.54 22.69 -46.67
N ASP A 501 9.43 22.11 -47.86
CA ASP A 501 9.38 20.66 -48.06
C ASP A 501 10.70 20.02 -47.59
N ARG A 502 10.73 19.52 -46.35
CA ARG A 502 11.69 18.49 -45.96
C ARG A 502 10.99 17.16 -46.20
N PRO A 503 11.53 16.25 -47.03
CA PRO A 503 10.89 14.96 -47.23
C PRO A 503 10.81 14.25 -45.88
N GLY A 504 9.58 13.92 -45.43
CA GLY A 504 9.34 13.26 -44.15
C GLY A 504 10.11 11.94 -44.05
N SER A 505 11.20 11.94 -43.28
CA SER A 505 11.95 10.73 -42.95
C SER A 505 11.49 10.20 -41.59
N PRO A 506 11.38 8.87 -41.41
CA PRO A 506 11.00 8.31 -40.11
C PRO A 506 11.92 8.79 -38.98
N LEU A 507 11.34 9.07 -37.80
CA LEU A 507 12.12 9.37 -36.60
C LEU A 507 13.13 8.24 -36.33
N PRO A 508 14.43 8.52 -36.13
CA PRO A 508 15.45 7.49 -36.07
C PRO A 508 15.33 6.64 -34.80
N VAL A 509 15.47 5.32 -34.94
CA VAL A 509 15.56 4.34 -33.86
C VAL A 509 16.79 3.47 -34.11
N ASP A 510 17.59 3.22 -33.09
CA ASP A 510 18.78 2.36 -33.25
C ASP A 510 18.39 0.90 -33.49
N ALA A 511 19.27 0.15 -34.14
CA ALA A 511 18.97 -1.21 -34.57
C ALA A 511 18.74 -2.21 -33.42
N ASP A 512 19.37 -2.01 -32.25
CA ASP A 512 19.20 -2.89 -31.10
C ASP A 512 17.82 -2.68 -30.46
N THR A 513 17.44 -1.42 -30.23
CA THR A 513 16.11 -1.04 -29.77
C THR A 513 15.03 -1.56 -30.71
N LEU A 514 15.18 -1.37 -32.03
CA LEU A 514 14.22 -1.85 -33.02
C LEU A 514 14.11 -3.38 -33.03
N ALA A 515 15.23 -4.10 -32.89
CA ALA A 515 15.24 -5.56 -32.79
C ALA A 515 14.55 -6.06 -31.52
N ARG A 516 14.76 -5.39 -30.38
CA ARG A 516 14.10 -5.72 -29.11
C ARG A 516 12.60 -5.43 -29.16
N VAL A 517 12.17 -4.33 -29.77
CA VAL A 517 10.76 -4.02 -30.00
C VAL A 517 10.11 -5.07 -30.89
N ALA A 518 10.74 -5.39 -32.03
CA ALA A 518 10.27 -6.44 -32.92
C ALA A 518 10.19 -7.80 -32.20
N ALA A 519 11.14 -8.09 -31.32
CA ALA A 519 11.12 -9.32 -30.55
C ALA A 519 10.07 -9.31 -29.44
N GLY A 520 9.54 -8.16 -29.01
CA GLY A 520 8.69 -7.99 -27.82
C GLY A 520 9.47 -8.00 -26.50
N GLU A 521 10.73 -7.55 -26.51
CA GLU A 521 11.71 -7.59 -25.41
C GLU A 521 12.07 -6.20 -24.85
N HIS A 522 11.36 -5.15 -25.27
CA HIS A 522 11.57 -3.79 -24.80
C HIS A 522 10.55 -3.41 -23.73
N HIS A 523 11.01 -2.81 -22.63
CA HIS A 523 10.17 -2.31 -21.54
C HIS A 523 9.24 -1.14 -21.90
N ALA A 524 9.47 -0.43 -23.01
CA ALA A 524 8.73 0.78 -23.40
C ALA A 524 8.40 0.74 -24.90
N PRO A 525 7.60 -0.24 -25.37
CA PRO A 525 7.30 -0.39 -26.79
C PRO A 525 6.60 0.85 -27.39
N HIS A 526 5.80 1.58 -26.59
CA HIS A 526 5.16 2.84 -26.97
C HIS A 526 6.16 3.98 -27.27
N SER A 527 7.43 3.86 -26.89
CA SER A 527 8.47 4.84 -27.28
C SER A 527 8.94 4.67 -28.73
N VAL A 528 8.56 3.56 -29.38
CA VAL A 528 8.95 3.22 -30.76
C VAL A 528 7.72 2.97 -31.62
N LEU A 529 6.78 2.16 -31.14
CA LEU A 529 5.52 1.82 -31.81
C LEU A 529 4.46 2.88 -31.52
N GLY A 530 3.41 2.90 -32.35
CA GLY A 530 2.39 3.93 -32.34
C GLY A 530 2.79 5.14 -33.18
N ALA A 531 2.14 6.27 -32.92
CA ALA A 531 2.33 7.50 -33.65
C ALA A 531 3.19 8.49 -32.85
N HIS A 532 4.21 9.04 -33.51
CA HIS A 532 5.18 9.95 -32.93
C HIS A 532 5.28 11.20 -33.81
N LEU A 533 4.94 12.36 -33.24
CA LEU A 533 5.03 13.65 -33.91
C LEU A 533 6.48 14.15 -33.88
N ASP A 534 7.00 14.60 -35.02
CA ASP A 534 8.31 15.25 -35.12
C ASP A 534 8.21 16.79 -34.99
N ASP A 535 9.36 17.46 -34.84
CA ASP A 535 9.47 18.92 -34.72
C ASP A 535 9.04 19.70 -35.99
N HIS A 536 8.61 18.99 -37.05
CA HIS A 536 8.16 19.55 -38.33
C HIS A 536 6.68 19.24 -38.61
N GLY A 537 5.98 18.62 -37.65
CA GLY A 537 4.56 18.24 -37.76
C GLY A 537 4.32 16.94 -38.54
N HIS A 538 5.37 16.22 -38.97
CA HIS A 538 5.18 14.90 -39.57
C HIS A 538 4.91 13.88 -38.47
N VAL A 539 4.05 12.91 -38.77
CA VAL A 539 3.72 11.83 -37.85
C VAL A 539 4.39 10.56 -38.36
N THR A 540 5.41 10.09 -37.62
CA THR A 540 5.97 8.76 -37.84
C THR A 540 5.09 7.74 -37.14
N ILE A 541 4.51 6.82 -37.89
CA ILE A 541 3.69 5.72 -37.36
C ILE A 541 4.46 4.43 -37.54
N ARG A 542 4.66 3.70 -36.44
CA ARG A 542 5.28 2.38 -36.43
C ARG A 542 4.37 1.33 -35.81
N THR A 543 4.32 0.16 -36.43
CA THR A 543 3.56 -0.97 -35.90
C THR A 543 4.33 -2.27 -36.12
N VAL A 544 4.07 -3.29 -35.29
CA VAL A 544 4.68 -4.62 -35.44
C VAL A 544 3.64 -5.59 -36.02
N LYS A 545 3.91 -6.09 -37.23
CA LYS A 545 3.10 -7.10 -37.94
C LYS A 545 4.02 -8.14 -38.56
N HIS A 546 4.38 -9.15 -37.76
CA HIS A 546 5.19 -10.28 -38.22
C HIS A 546 4.48 -11.02 -39.35
N LEU A 547 5.23 -11.42 -40.37
CA LEU A 547 4.75 -12.17 -41.54
C LEU A 547 3.72 -11.45 -42.43
N ALA A 548 3.43 -10.16 -42.19
CA ALA A 548 2.63 -9.38 -43.12
C ALA A 548 3.36 -9.19 -44.47
N GLU A 549 2.62 -9.22 -45.56
CA GLU A 549 3.12 -8.91 -46.92
C GLU A 549 3.06 -7.40 -47.20
N ALA A 550 2.04 -6.73 -46.67
CA ALA A 550 1.85 -5.28 -46.78
C ALA A 550 1.10 -4.74 -45.56
N VAL A 551 1.44 -3.53 -45.16
CA VAL A 551 0.73 -2.77 -44.13
C VAL A 551 0.50 -1.35 -44.64
N SER A 552 -0.67 -0.79 -44.42
CA SER A 552 -0.99 0.61 -44.72
C SER A 552 -1.64 1.28 -43.51
N VAL A 553 -1.40 2.58 -43.34
CA VAL A 553 -2.12 3.44 -42.39
C VAL A 553 -3.34 4.03 -43.08
N VAL A 554 -4.50 3.93 -42.45
CA VAL A 554 -5.77 4.50 -42.91
C VAL A 554 -6.14 5.66 -42.00
N THR A 555 -6.26 6.86 -42.55
CA THR A 555 -6.76 8.05 -41.85
C THR A 555 -7.96 8.64 -42.59
N ALA A 556 -8.60 9.65 -42.01
CA ALA A 556 -9.66 10.41 -42.71
C ALA A 556 -9.17 11.06 -44.02
N ALA A 557 -7.86 11.29 -44.17
CA ALA A 557 -7.26 11.88 -45.36
C ALA A 557 -6.94 10.87 -46.46
N GLY A 558 -6.85 9.57 -46.15
CA GLY A 558 -6.59 8.51 -47.11
C GLY A 558 -5.81 7.32 -46.54
N THR A 559 -5.38 6.43 -47.44
CA THR A 559 -4.59 5.23 -47.11
C THR A 559 -3.15 5.41 -47.58
N PHE A 560 -2.19 5.16 -46.69
CA PHE A 560 -0.77 5.40 -46.91
C PHE A 560 0.02 4.10 -46.69
N PRO A 561 0.76 3.58 -47.69
CA PRO A 561 1.52 2.34 -47.54
C PRO A 561 2.70 2.52 -46.57
N MET A 562 2.90 1.55 -45.68
CA MET A 562 4.06 1.46 -44.79
C MET A 562 5.20 0.70 -45.47
N THR A 563 6.44 1.02 -45.08
CA THR A 563 7.64 0.29 -45.51
C THR A 563 8.11 -0.60 -44.38
N HIS A 564 8.51 -1.84 -44.70
CA HIS A 564 9.13 -2.73 -43.72
C HIS A 564 10.50 -2.19 -43.32
N GLU A 565 10.71 -1.97 -42.02
CA GLU A 565 11.93 -1.38 -41.48
C GLU A 565 12.88 -2.48 -40.96
N SER A 566 12.42 -3.34 -40.06
CA SER A 566 13.18 -4.49 -39.55
C SER A 566 12.30 -5.43 -38.72
N GLY A 567 12.58 -6.74 -38.74
CA GLY A 567 12.00 -7.69 -37.76
C GLY A 567 10.47 -7.84 -37.74
N GLY A 568 9.75 -7.24 -38.69
CA GLY A 568 8.28 -7.17 -38.69
C GLY A 568 7.74 -5.81 -38.23
N VAL A 569 8.60 -4.85 -37.91
CA VAL A 569 8.24 -3.44 -37.72
C VAL A 569 8.06 -2.78 -39.09
N TRP A 570 6.93 -2.11 -39.23
CA TRP A 570 6.54 -1.34 -40.42
C TRP A 570 6.45 0.13 -40.04
N VAL A 571 6.86 1.02 -40.95
CA VAL A 571 6.88 2.46 -40.72
C VAL A 571 6.25 3.24 -41.88
N ALA A 572 5.46 4.24 -41.55
CA ALA A 572 5.02 5.28 -42.48
C ALA A 572 5.26 6.66 -41.86
N VAL A 573 5.47 7.65 -42.72
CA VAL A 573 5.51 9.06 -42.33
C VAL A 573 4.34 9.75 -43.00
N LEU A 574 3.46 10.32 -42.20
CA LEU A 574 2.34 11.10 -42.69
C LEU A 574 2.72 12.58 -42.74
N GLU A 575 2.29 13.24 -43.81
CA GLU A 575 2.36 14.69 -43.94
C GLU A 575 1.47 15.37 -42.89
N PRO A 576 1.88 16.54 -42.35
CA PRO A 576 1.08 17.28 -41.38
C PRO A 576 -0.29 17.64 -41.96
N LEU A 577 -1.34 17.06 -41.36
CA LEU A 577 -2.74 17.46 -41.60
C LEU A 577 -3.14 18.62 -40.69
N ASP A 578 -2.65 18.59 -39.44
CA ASP A 578 -2.70 19.67 -38.45
C ASP A 578 -1.34 19.71 -37.73
N THR A 579 -0.83 20.89 -37.38
CA THR A 579 0.59 21.07 -37.00
C THR A 579 0.98 20.41 -35.68
N ASP A 580 0.01 20.14 -34.80
CA ASP A 580 0.25 19.72 -33.41
C ASP A 580 -0.60 18.51 -33.00
N HIS A 581 -1.15 17.78 -33.97
CA HIS A 581 -2.08 16.69 -33.70
C HIS A 581 -1.71 15.41 -34.45
N VAL A 582 -1.65 14.31 -33.70
CA VAL A 582 -1.62 12.96 -34.28
C VAL A 582 -3.02 12.64 -34.79
N PRO A 583 -3.23 12.42 -36.11
CA PRO A 583 -4.55 12.08 -36.61
C PRO A 583 -4.97 10.72 -36.07
N ASP A 584 -6.28 10.56 -35.82
CA ASP A 584 -6.89 9.24 -35.62
C ASP A 584 -6.59 8.36 -36.85
N TYR A 585 -6.16 7.13 -36.61
CA TYR A 585 -5.76 6.20 -37.65
C TYR A 585 -6.09 4.75 -37.30
N ARG A 586 -6.26 3.96 -38.36
CA ARG A 586 -6.29 2.49 -38.31
C ARG A 586 -5.23 1.92 -39.24
N LEU A 587 -5.02 0.63 -39.16
CA LEU A 587 -4.13 -0.11 -40.05
C LEU A 587 -4.96 -0.95 -41.01
N GLU A 588 -4.42 -1.20 -42.19
CA GLU A 588 -4.88 -2.23 -43.12
C GLU A 588 -3.72 -3.19 -43.35
N VAL A 589 -3.88 -4.45 -42.94
CA VAL A 589 -2.81 -5.46 -42.95
C VAL A 589 -3.16 -6.56 -43.94
N THR A 590 -2.21 -6.97 -44.77
CA THR A 590 -2.36 -8.09 -45.71
C THR A 590 -1.37 -9.21 -45.36
N TYR A 591 -1.87 -10.42 -45.19
CA TYR A 591 -1.08 -11.63 -45.01
C TYR A 591 -1.12 -12.52 -46.26
N GLU A 592 -0.14 -13.41 -46.42
CA GLU A 592 -0.01 -14.28 -47.59
C GLU A 592 -1.31 -15.06 -47.88
N GLY A 593 -1.87 -14.84 -49.07
CA GLY A 593 -3.09 -15.51 -49.53
C GLY A 593 -4.40 -15.01 -48.90
N GLN A 594 -4.36 -13.92 -48.13
CA GLN A 594 -5.53 -13.31 -47.49
C GLN A 594 -5.87 -11.94 -48.11
N ALA A 595 -7.11 -11.49 -47.94
CA ALA A 595 -7.51 -10.13 -48.32
C ALA A 595 -6.96 -9.12 -47.29
N PRO A 596 -6.81 -7.83 -47.63
CA PRO A 596 -6.48 -6.80 -46.66
C PRO A 596 -7.55 -6.72 -45.56
N GLU A 597 -7.14 -6.72 -44.29
CA GLU A 597 -8.03 -6.64 -43.13
C GLU A 597 -7.74 -5.38 -42.31
N PRO A 598 -8.80 -4.65 -41.87
CA PRO A 598 -8.62 -3.52 -40.97
C PRO A 598 -8.17 -4.00 -39.58
N ALA A 599 -7.25 -3.29 -38.96
CA ALA A 599 -6.77 -3.55 -37.62
C ALA A 599 -6.53 -2.24 -36.87
N ASP A 600 -6.91 -2.19 -35.60
CA ASP A 600 -6.57 -1.08 -34.73
C ASP A 600 -5.16 -1.28 -34.14
N ASP A 601 -4.44 -0.19 -33.86
CA ASP A 601 -3.07 -0.26 -33.31
C ASP A 601 -3.10 -0.16 -31.77
N PRO A 602 -2.70 -1.20 -31.02
CA PRO A 602 -2.60 -1.15 -29.56
C PRO A 602 -1.73 0.02 -29.05
N TYR A 603 -0.72 0.42 -29.82
CA TYR A 603 0.28 1.42 -29.40
C TYR A 603 -0.15 2.87 -29.68
N HIS A 604 -1.36 3.08 -30.19
CA HIS A 604 -1.96 4.40 -30.35
C HIS A 604 -2.43 5.01 -29.01
N TYR A 605 -2.70 4.19 -27.99
CA TYR A 605 -3.43 4.60 -26.80
C TYR A 605 -2.54 5.03 -25.62
N LEU A 606 -2.99 6.06 -24.89
CA LEU A 606 -2.37 6.53 -23.65
C LEU A 606 -2.49 5.50 -22.51
N PRO A 607 -1.69 5.62 -21.44
CA PRO A 607 -1.83 4.79 -20.24
C PRO A 607 -3.26 4.76 -19.71
N THR A 608 -3.79 3.56 -19.47
CA THR A 608 -5.12 3.36 -18.89
C THR A 608 -5.13 3.50 -17.36
N ILE A 609 -3.97 3.70 -16.74
CA ILE A 609 -3.78 3.85 -15.30
C ILE A 609 -3.23 5.24 -14.99
N GLY A 610 -3.83 5.93 -14.00
CA GLY A 610 -3.41 7.27 -13.57
C GLY A 610 -2.29 7.28 -12.53
N GLU A 611 -1.64 8.43 -12.35
CA GLU A 611 -0.52 8.59 -11.40
C GLU A 611 -0.93 8.37 -9.93
N LEU A 612 -2.15 8.76 -9.55
CA LEU A 612 -2.67 8.54 -8.20
C LEU A 612 -2.79 7.06 -7.88
N ASP A 613 -3.27 6.26 -8.84
CA ASP A 613 -3.43 4.82 -8.66
C ASP A 613 -2.06 4.16 -8.50
N LEU A 614 -1.08 4.51 -9.34
CA LEU A 614 0.30 4.04 -9.22
C LEU A 614 0.92 4.40 -7.87
N HIS A 615 0.64 5.61 -7.36
CA HIS A 615 1.11 6.04 -6.04
C HIS A 615 0.49 5.21 -4.91
N LEU A 616 -0.83 4.99 -4.92
CA LEU A 616 -1.53 4.19 -3.91
C LEU A 616 -1.12 2.71 -3.96
N ILE A 617 -0.85 2.17 -5.16
CA ILE A 617 -0.29 0.82 -5.35
C ILE A 617 1.08 0.74 -4.67
N GLY A 618 1.97 1.72 -4.93
CA GLY A 618 3.29 1.77 -4.31
C GLY A 618 3.28 1.95 -2.79
N GLU A 619 2.28 2.63 -2.22
CA GLU A 619 2.07 2.71 -0.77
C GLU A 619 1.45 1.44 -0.17
N GLY A 620 0.85 0.58 -1.00
CA GLY A 620 0.09 -0.58 -0.57
C GLY A 620 -1.22 -0.21 0.12
N ARG A 621 -1.94 0.81 -0.39
CA ARG A 621 -3.15 1.39 0.23
C ARG A 621 -4.30 1.61 -0.77
N HIS A 622 -4.26 0.95 -1.92
CA HIS A 622 -5.29 1.08 -2.95
C HIS A 622 -6.48 0.17 -2.63
N GLU A 623 -7.47 0.69 -1.90
CA GLU A 623 -8.64 -0.08 -1.42
C GLU A 623 -9.48 -0.72 -2.56
N ARG A 624 -9.45 -0.16 -3.78
CA ARG A 624 -10.14 -0.70 -4.97
C ARG A 624 -9.18 -1.17 -6.07
N LEU A 625 -8.14 -1.93 -5.70
CA LEU A 625 -7.05 -2.34 -6.61
C LEU A 625 -7.54 -3.02 -7.90
N TRP A 626 -8.65 -3.75 -7.81
CA TRP A 626 -9.26 -4.47 -8.93
C TRP A 626 -9.92 -3.56 -9.97
N ASP A 627 -10.10 -2.27 -9.72
CA ASP A 627 -10.58 -1.34 -10.76
C ASP A 627 -9.46 -0.96 -11.74
N VAL A 628 -8.20 -1.25 -11.40
CA VAL A 628 -7.02 -0.72 -12.09
C VAL A 628 -6.10 -1.84 -12.60
N LEU A 629 -5.85 -2.88 -11.80
CA LEU A 629 -5.07 -4.05 -12.21
C LEU A 629 -5.99 -5.18 -12.69
N GLY A 630 -5.49 -6.02 -13.59
CA GLY A 630 -6.23 -7.10 -14.22
C GLY A 630 -6.58 -6.79 -15.68
N ALA A 631 -7.71 -7.32 -16.15
CA ALA A 631 -8.22 -7.10 -17.50
C ALA A 631 -9.61 -6.44 -17.48
N HIS A 632 -9.73 -5.26 -18.07
CA HIS A 632 -10.97 -4.47 -18.09
C HIS A 632 -11.39 -4.12 -19.51
N VAL A 633 -12.67 -4.33 -19.82
CA VAL A 633 -13.24 -3.88 -21.08
C VAL A 633 -13.29 -2.35 -21.08
N GLN A 634 -12.79 -1.73 -22.16
CA GLN A 634 -12.80 -0.28 -22.37
C GLN A 634 -13.53 0.06 -23.67
N HIS A 635 -14.20 1.20 -23.69
CA HIS A 635 -14.95 1.71 -24.83
C HIS A 635 -14.49 3.12 -25.20
N TYR A 636 -13.87 3.27 -26.37
CA TYR A 636 -13.40 4.55 -26.88
C TYR A 636 -14.23 5.01 -28.09
N LYS A 637 -14.50 6.32 -28.14
CA LYS A 637 -15.09 6.96 -29.32
C LYS A 637 -13.99 7.37 -30.29
N SER A 638 -14.13 7.00 -31.56
CA SER A 638 -13.17 7.36 -32.62
C SER A 638 -13.89 7.88 -33.86
N ALA A 639 -13.23 8.78 -34.59
CA ALA A 639 -13.76 9.36 -35.83
C ALA A 639 -13.81 8.33 -36.97
N LEU A 640 -13.04 7.26 -36.85
CA LEU A 640 -13.00 6.11 -37.76
C LEU A 640 -13.89 4.95 -37.28
N GLY A 641 -14.78 5.21 -36.33
CA GLY A 641 -15.70 4.24 -35.72
C GLY A 641 -15.27 3.90 -34.29
N ASP A 642 -16.23 3.66 -33.41
CA ASP A 642 -15.97 3.30 -32.01
C ASP A 642 -15.01 2.10 -31.90
N VAL A 643 -14.19 2.10 -30.85
CA VAL A 643 -13.22 1.04 -30.56
C VAL A 643 -13.52 0.45 -29.20
N ASP A 644 -13.83 -0.84 -29.19
CA ASP A 644 -13.93 -1.65 -27.99
C ASP A 644 -12.66 -2.49 -27.88
N GLY A 645 -12.19 -2.69 -26.64
CA GLY A 645 -11.01 -3.51 -26.40
C GLY A 645 -10.83 -3.80 -24.91
N VAL A 646 -9.67 -4.31 -24.55
CA VAL A 646 -9.36 -4.65 -23.15
C VAL A 646 -8.05 -4.01 -22.72
N SER A 647 -8.07 -3.30 -21.59
CA SER A 647 -6.87 -2.86 -20.89
C SER A 647 -6.36 -3.98 -20.01
N PHE A 648 -5.07 -4.30 -20.13
CA PHE A 648 -4.38 -5.29 -19.31
C PHE A 648 -3.35 -4.59 -18.44
N ALA A 649 -3.33 -4.90 -17.15
CA ALA A 649 -2.40 -4.31 -16.20
C ALA A 649 -1.92 -5.34 -15.17
N VAL A 650 -0.60 -5.46 -14.99
CA VAL A 650 0.00 -6.46 -14.08
C VAL A 650 1.22 -5.93 -13.35
N TRP A 651 1.34 -6.25 -12.06
CA TRP A 651 2.51 -5.92 -11.26
C TRP A 651 3.60 -6.99 -11.41
N ALA A 652 4.75 -6.60 -11.98
CA ALA A 652 5.90 -7.47 -12.23
C ALA A 652 7.20 -6.63 -12.21
N PRO A 653 7.62 -6.13 -11.02
CA PRO A 653 8.66 -5.11 -10.90
C PRO A 653 10.05 -5.56 -11.35
N ASN A 654 10.37 -6.86 -11.31
CA ASN A 654 11.67 -7.37 -11.73
C ASN A 654 11.72 -7.79 -13.21
N ALA A 655 10.60 -7.68 -13.94
CA ALA A 655 10.54 -8.10 -15.33
C ALA A 655 11.38 -7.18 -16.24
N GLN A 656 11.99 -7.76 -17.26
CA GLN A 656 12.66 -7.00 -18.34
C GLN A 656 11.67 -6.58 -19.43
N ALA A 657 10.62 -7.38 -19.64
CA ALA A 657 9.55 -7.18 -20.60
C ALA A 657 8.35 -8.04 -20.21
N VAL A 658 7.13 -7.57 -20.50
CA VAL A 658 5.89 -8.32 -20.32
C VAL A 658 5.07 -8.26 -21.62
N ARG A 659 4.36 -9.35 -21.94
CA ARG A 659 3.46 -9.44 -23.09
C ARG A 659 2.12 -10.03 -22.68
N VAL A 660 1.09 -9.71 -23.43
CA VAL A 660 -0.20 -10.39 -23.36
C VAL A 660 -0.30 -11.41 -24.48
N LYS A 661 -0.60 -12.67 -24.15
CA LYS A 661 -0.88 -13.70 -25.14
C LYS A 661 -2.24 -14.34 -24.88
N GLY A 662 -2.97 -14.68 -25.93
CA GLY A 662 -4.32 -15.22 -25.81
C GLY A 662 -4.85 -15.78 -27.13
N ASP A 663 -6.11 -16.20 -27.12
CA ASP A 663 -6.79 -16.68 -28.32
C ASP A 663 -6.76 -15.67 -29.49
N PHE A 664 -6.95 -14.39 -29.20
CA PHE A 664 -6.98 -13.27 -30.15
C PHE A 664 -5.64 -13.02 -30.88
N ASN A 665 -4.53 -13.58 -30.39
CA ASN A 665 -3.22 -13.47 -31.04
C ASN A 665 -2.55 -14.82 -31.29
N GLY A 666 -3.33 -15.91 -31.32
CA GLY A 666 -2.82 -17.26 -31.55
C GLY A 666 -1.81 -17.72 -30.51
N TRP A 667 -1.88 -17.17 -29.29
CA TRP A 667 -0.94 -17.38 -28.20
C TRP A 667 0.51 -16.92 -28.48
N ASP A 668 0.70 -15.98 -29.40
CA ASP A 668 1.99 -15.32 -29.67
C ASP A 668 1.97 -13.87 -29.12
N GLY A 669 2.64 -13.68 -27.98
CA GLY A 669 2.68 -12.38 -27.30
C GLY A 669 3.55 -11.32 -27.96
N ARG A 670 4.34 -11.65 -29.00
CA ARG A 670 5.28 -10.69 -29.62
C ARG A 670 4.59 -9.47 -30.24
N GLN A 671 3.33 -9.60 -30.62
CA GLN A 671 2.53 -8.50 -31.17
C GLN A 671 1.90 -7.60 -30.10
N HIS A 672 1.92 -8.01 -28.83
CA HIS A 672 1.23 -7.35 -27.73
C HIS A 672 2.15 -7.21 -26.51
N SER A 673 3.30 -6.57 -26.73
CA SER A 673 4.24 -6.18 -25.67
C SER A 673 3.72 -4.99 -24.86
N MET A 674 3.82 -5.07 -23.54
CA MET A 674 3.32 -4.08 -22.58
C MET A 674 4.39 -3.03 -22.26
N ARG A 675 3.97 -1.81 -21.88
CA ARG A 675 4.87 -0.79 -21.34
C ARG A 675 4.99 -0.90 -19.83
N SER A 676 6.18 -0.65 -19.32
CA SER A 676 6.41 -0.41 -17.89
C SER A 676 6.03 1.03 -17.54
N LEU A 677 5.29 1.21 -16.44
CA LEU A 677 4.89 2.50 -15.90
C LEU A 677 5.88 2.96 -14.81
N GLY A 678 7.16 3.01 -15.17
CA GLY A 678 8.25 3.55 -14.35
C GLY A 678 8.57 2.72 -13.10
N SER A 679 8.81 3.40 -11.98
CA SER A 679 9.23 2.79 -10.71
C SER A 679 8.11 2.05 -9.97
N SER A 680 6.86 2.12 -10.44
CA SER A 680 5.72 1.40 -9.86
C SER A 680 5.84 -0.13 -10.01
N GLY A 681 6.59 -0.60 -11.01
CA GLY A 681 6.65 -2.02 -11.38
C GLY A 681 5.39 -2.55 -12.06
N VAL A 682 4.43 -1.67 -12.41
CA VAL A 682 3.21 -2.01 -13.14
C VAL A 682 3.47 -1.98 -14.64
N TRP A 683 2.99 -3.01 -15.33
CA TRP A 683 3.02 -3.14 -16.78
C TRP A 683 1.62 -3.00 -17.34
N GLU A 684 1.45 -2.26 -18.43
CA GLU A 684 0.13 -1.98 -18.99
C GLU A 684 0.12 -2.01 -20.53
N LEU A 685 -1.02 -2.44 -21.09
CA LEU A 685 -1.34 -2.35 -22.51
C LEU A 685 -2.85 -2.38 -22.75
N PHE A 686 -3.36 -1.47 -23.57
CA PHE A 686 -4.70 -1.58 -24.15
C PHE A 686 -4.65 -2.31 -25.50
N ILE A 687 -5.50 -3.33 -25.67
CA ILE A 687 -5.59 -4.12 -26.91
C ILE A 687 -7.00 -3.98 -27.50
N PRO A 688 -7.14 -3.22 -28.60
CA PRO A 688 -8.38 -3.12 -29.37
C PRO A 688 -8.85 -4.48 -29.90
N GLY A 689 -10.17 -4.66 -30.01
CA GLY A 689 -10.81 -5.83 -30.62
C GLY A 689 -10.85 -7.07 -29.73
N VAL A 690 -10.18 -7.06 -28.57
CA VAL A 690 -10.36 -8.10 -27.55
C VAL A 690 -11.74 -7.92 -26.91
N VAL A 691 -12.46 -9.03 -26.73
CA VAL A 691 -13.82 -9.04 -26.22
C VAL A 691 -13.91 -9.80 -24.90
N ALA A 692 -14.96 -9.52 -24.12
CA ALA A 692 -15.31 -10.33 -22.96
C ALA A 692 -15.44 -11.81 -23.38
N GLY A 693 -14.89 -12.70 -22.55
CA GLY A 693 -14.80 -14.13 -22.83
C GLY A 693 -13.48 -14.59 -23.46
N ALA A 694 -12.64 -13.68 -23.97
CA ALA A 694 -11.31 -14.03 -24.48
C ALA A 694 -10.40 -14.63 -23.39
N CYS A 695 -9.66 -15.68 -23.73
CA CYS A 695 -8.69 -16.31 -22.83
C CYS A 695 -7.29 -15.72 -23.02
N TYR A 696 -6.60 -15.37 -21.92
CA TYR A 696 -5.27 -14.76 -21.94
C TYR A 696 -4.36 -15.21 -20.80
N LYS A 697 -3.06 -14.94 -20.98
CA LYS A 697 -1.98 -15.05 -19.99
C LYS A 697 -0.96 -13.94 -20.19
N PHE A 698 -0.18 -13.67 -19.15
CA PHE A 698 1.02 -12.86 -19.26
C PHE A 698 2.24 -13.72 -19.59
N GLU A 699 3.01 -13.31 -20.60
CA GLU A 699 4.36 -13.82 -20.84
C GLU A 699 5.35 -12.83 -20.22
N ILE A 700 6.16 -13.25 -19.26
CA ILE A 700 7.05 -12.37 -18.48
C ILE A 700 8.50 -12.78 -18.73
N ARG A 701 9.33 -11.83 -19.17
CA ARG A 701 10.78 -12.02 -19.27
C ARG A 701 11.40 -11.67 -17.93
N THR A 702 11.90 -12.67 -17.24
CA THR A 702 12.53 -12.51 -15.93
C THR A 702 13.80 -11.66 -16.01
N LYS A 703 14.28 -11.14 -14.87
CA LYS A 703 15.58 -10.44 -14.77
C LYS A 703 16.77 -11.29 -15.24
N HIS A 704 16.60 -12.62 -15.28
CA HIS A 704 17.59 -13.59 -15.73
C HIS A 704 17.50 -13.91 -17.23
N GLY A 705 16.58 -13.29 -17.96
CA GLY A 705 16.50 -13.33 -19.43
C GLY A 705 15.70 -14.49 -20.02
N TYR A 706 15.12 -15.38 -19.21
CA TYR A 706 14.20 -16.42 -19.68
C TYR A 706 12.74 -16.00 -19.50
N TRP A 707 11.84 -16.59 -20.28
CA TRP A 707 10.39 -16.33 -20.27
C TRP A 707 9.64 -17.29 -19.35
N VAL A 708 8.62 -16.78 -18.66
CA VAL A 708 7.64 -17.56 -17.90
C VAL A 708 6.23 -17.16 -18.32
N GLU A 709 5.26 -18.06 -18.14
CA GLU A 709 3.86 -17.82 -18.46
C GLU A 709 3.03 -17.81 -17.19
N LYS A 710 2.20 -16.79 -17.03
CA LYS A 710 1.44 -16.54 -15.81
C LYS A 710 -0.03 -16.28 -16.10
N ALA A 711 -0.90 -16.92 -15.34
CA ALA A 711 -2.27 -16.46 -15.16
C ALA A 711 -2.25 -15.09 -14.48
N ASP A 712 -3.26 -14.29 -14.75
CA ASP A 712 -3.44 -12.97 -14.13
C ASP A 712 -3.73 -13.13 -12.62
N PRO A 713 -2.93 -12.52 -11.72
CA PRO A 713 -3.22 -12.48 -10.29
C PRO A 713 -4.59 -11.86 -9.96
N LEU A 714 -5.06 -10.91 -10.78
CA LEU A 714 -6.36 -10.25 -10.69
C LEU A 714 -7.32 -10.73 -11.79
N ALA A 715 -7.23 -12.00 -12.19
CA ALA A 715 -8.26 -12.58 -13.07
C ALA A 715 -9.65 -12.49 -12.43
N PHE A 716 -10.63 -11.94 -13.16
CA PHE A 716 -12.05 -11.93 -12.76
C PHE A 716 -12.82 -13.16 -13.23
N GLY A 717 -12.25 -13.90 -14.18
CA GLY A 717 -12.75 -15.19 -14.65
C GLY A 717 -11.59 -16.05 -15.14
N THR A 718 -11.85 -17.34 -15.27
CA THR A 718 -10.85 -18.36 -15.58
C THR A 718 -11.41 -19.40 -16.55
N GLU A 719 -10.52 -20.18 -17.17
CA GLU A 719 -10.92 -21.44 -17.78
C GLU A 719 -11.20 -22.50 -16.72
N VAL A 720 -12.06 -23.47 -17.07
CA VAL A 720 -12.35 -24.61 -16.19
C VAL A 720 -11.10 -25.46 -16.00
N PRO A 721 -10.66 -25.73 -14.76
CA PRO A 721 -9.51 -26.59 -14.49
C PRO A 721 -9.63 -27.96 -15.19
N PRO A 722 -8.53 -28.54 -15.71
CA PRO A 722 -7.13 -28.19 -15.44
C PRO A 722 -6.53 -27.12 -16.38
N LEU A 723 -7.37 -26.43 -17.17
CA LEU A 723 -6.91 -25.28 -17.96
C LEU A 723 -6.58 -24.10 -17.02
N THR A 724 -5.73 -23.19 -17.48
CA THR A 724 -5.05 -22.22 -16.60
C THR A 724 -5.01 -20.80 -17.16
N ALA A 725 -5.68 -20.51 -18.28
CA ALA A 725 -5.78 -19.14 -18.75
C ALA A 725 -6.79 -18.35 -17.92
N SER A 726 -6.49 -17.07 -17.74
CA SER A 726 -7.46 -16.07 -17.28
C SER A 726 -8.44 -15.79 -18.41
N ARG A 727 -9.66 -15.38 -18.06
CA ARG A 727 -10.72 -15.02 -19.00
C ARG A 727 -11.14 -13.59 -18.73
N VAL A 728 -11.22 -12.77 -19.77
CA VAL A 728 -11.76 -11.41 -19.69
C VAL A 728 -13.23 -11.49 -19.29
N VAL A 729 -13.64 -10.75 -18.26
CA VAL A 729 -15.03 -10.68 -17.79
C VAL A 729 -15.47 -9.23 -17.79
N GLU A 730 -16.62 -8.97 -18.40
CA GLU A 730 -17.34 -7.71 -18.26
C GLU A 730 -18.54 -7.96 -17.33
N PRO A 731 -18.51 -7.48 -16.08
CA PRO A 731 -19.62 -7.70 -15.16
C PRO A 731 -20.87 -6.96 -15.64
N SER A 732 -21.99 -7.67 -15.69
CA SER A 732 -23.27 -7.12 -16.18
C SER A 732 -24.42 -7.30 -15.21
N TYR A 733 -24.20 -8.03 -14.12
CA TYR A 733 -25.23 -8.37 -13.16
C TYR A 733 -25.62 -7.16 -12.29
N ALA A 734 -26.94 -6.93 -12.16
CA ALA A 734 -27.49 -5.92 -11.26
C ALA A 734 -28.22 -6.61 -10.11
N PHE A 735 -27.66 -6.50 -8.90
CA PHE A 735 -28.22 -7.03 -7.66
C PHE A 735 -29.60 -6.45 -7.33
N LYS A 736 -30.43 -7.22 -6.63
CA LYS A 736 -31.79 -6.84 -6.18
C LYS A 736 -31.95 -6.90 -4.67
N ASP A 737 -30.85 -6.89 -3.94
CA ASP A 737 -30.75 -7.11 -2.50
C ASP A 737 -30.55 -5.82 -1.70
N ALA A 738 -30.88 -4.65 -2.26
CA ALA A 738 -30.65 -3.36 -1.60
C ALA A 738 -31.29 -3.28 -0.19
N GLU A 739 -32.48 -3.87 0.00
CA GLU A 739 -33.13 -3.96 1.32
C GLU A 739 -32.32 -4.81 2.33
N TRP A 740 -31.68 -5.88 1.86
CA TRP A 740 -30.80 -6.70 2.69
C TRP A 740 -29.54 -5.93 3.09
N MET A 741 -28.89 -5.30 2.12
CA MET A 741 -27.64 -4.55 2.35
C MET A 741 -27.84 -3.38 3.31
N GLU A 742 -28.97 -2.66 3.21
CA GLU A 742 -29.35 -1.61 4.17
C GLU A 742 -29.61 -2.18 5.56
N ALA A 743 -30.36 -3.29 5.66
CA ALA A 743 -30.66 -3.93 6.93
C ALA A 743 -29.40 -4.50 7.61
N ARG A 744 -28.46 -5.04 6.85
CA ARG A 744 -27.16 -5.53 7.33
C ARG A 744 -26.37 -4.43 8.00
N ALA A 745 -26.23 -3.27 7.36
CA ALA A 745 -25.48 -2.14 7.88
C ALA A 745 -26.02 -1.60 9.22
N GLY A 746 -27.31 -1.78 9.50
CA GLY A 746 -27.96 -1.38 10.76
C GLY A 746 -28.03 -2.47 11.83
N ARG A 747 -27.61 -3.71 11.55
CA ARG A 747 -27.70 -4.85 12.47
C ARG A 747 -26.40 -5.03 13.25
N ASP A 748 -26.49 -5.46 14.50
CA ASP A 748 -25.34 -6.00 15.24
C ASP A 748 -25.20 -7.50 14.93
N PRO A 749 -24.24 -7.91 14.09
CA PRO A 749 -24.13 -9.31 13.71
C PRO A 749 -23.62 -10.20 14.84
N HIS A 750 -22.91 -9.67 15.84
CA HIS A 750 -22.30 -10.45 16.92
C HIS A 750 -23.31 -10.89 17.98
N ASN A 751 -24.40 -10.13 18.16
CA ASN A 751 -25.46 -10.43 19.13
C ASN A 751 -26.83 -10.75 18.47
N SER A 752 -26.87 -10.88 17.14
CA SER A 752 -28.02 -11.37 16.39
C SER A 752 -28.05 -12.90 16.28
N PRO A 753 -29.16 -13.53 15.87
CA PRO A 753 -29.19 -14.97 15.61
C PRO A 753 -28.29 -15.33 14.43
N MET A 754 -27.31 -16.22 14.67
CA MET A 754 -26.42 -16.76 13.64
C MET A 754 -26.36 -18.29 13.77
N SER A 755 -27.10 -18.95 12.87
CA SER A 755 -27.05 -20.40 12.65
C SER A 755 -26.62 -20.63 11.21
N VAL A 756 -25.44 -21.23 11.06
CA VAL A 756 -24.69 -21.32 9.81
C VAL A 756 -24.75 -22.75 9.27
N TYR A 757 -25.06 -22.86 7.99
CA TYR A 757 -24.95 -24.10 7.22
C TYR A 757 -23.69 -24.04 6.34
N GLU A 758 -22.65 -24.79 6.70
CA GLU A 758 -21.39 -24.82 5.94
C GLU A 758 -21.51 -25.78 4.74
N VAL A 759 -21.08 -25.33 3.55
CA VAL A 759 -21.34 -26.00 2.27
C VAL A 759 -20.11 -25.99 1.36
N HIS A 760 -19.73 -27.18 0.88
CA HIS A 760 -18.89 -27.32 -0.31
C HIS A 760 -19.77 -27.41 -1.56
N LEU A 761 -19.80 -26.36 -2.38
CA LEU A 761 -20.71 -26.24 -3.52
C LEU A 761 -20.63 -27.43 -4.49
N GLY A 762 -19.41 -27.89 -4.80
CA GLY A 762 -19.19 -28.96 -5.79
C GLY A 762 -19.65 -30.34 -5.36
N SER A 763 -19.92 -30.56 -4.08
CA SER A 763 -20.26 -31.88 -3.53
C SER A 763 -21.53 -31.90 -2.68
N TRP A 764 -22.17 -30.74 -2.44
CA TRP A 764 -23.50 -30.70 -1.85
C TRP A 764 -24.50 -31.51 -2.69
N ARG A 765 -24.60 -31.17 -3.98
CA ARG A 765 -25.25 -31.96 -5.04
C ARG A 765 -24.38 -31.90 -6.28
N VAL A 766 -23.77 -33.04 -6.62
CA VAL A 766 -22.79 -33.12 -7.72
C VAL A 766 -23.46 -32.76 -9.05
N GLY A 767 -22.80 -31.89 -9.82
CA GLY A 767 -23.21 -31.50 -11.17
C GLY A 767 -24.09 -30.26 -11.28
N LEU A 768 -24.36 -29.56 -10.17
CA LEU A 768 -25.13 -28.31 -10.19
C LEU A 768 -24.25 -27.10 -10.57
N SER A 769 -24.81 -26.24 -11.42
CA SER A 769 -24.32 -24.89 -11.69
C SER A 769 -24.69 -23.90 -10.59
N TYR A 770 -24.10 -22.69 -10.59
CA TYR A 770 -24.49 -21.62 -9.66
C TYR A 770 -25.98 -21.27 -9.79
N ARG A 771 -26.55 -21.30 -10.99
CA ARG A 771 -27.98 -21.05 -11.22
C ARG A 771 -28.88 -22.11 -10.61
N GLU A 772 -28.48 -23.38 -10.68
CA GLU A 772 -29.25 -24.47 -10.08
C GLU A 772 -29.13 -24.46 -8.56
N LEU A 773 -27.95 -24.14 -8.03
CA LEU A 773 -27.72 -23.90 -6.60
C LEU A 773 -28.59 -22.74 -6.08
N ALA A 774 -28.71 -21.65 -6.84
CA ALA A 774 -29.53 -20.49 -6.49
C ALA A 774 -31.02 -20.83 -6.30
N LYS A 775 -31.46 -21.97 -6.85
CA LYS A 775 -32.79 -22.52 -6.58
C LYS A 775 -32.74 -23.56 -5.47
N GLU A 776 -32.00 -24.64 -5.66
CA GLU A 776 -32.09 -25.82 -4.81
C GLU A 776 -31.50 -25.60 -3.42
N LEU A 777 -30.33 -24.96 -3.33
CA LEU A 777 -29.67 -24.67 -2.06
C LEU A 777 -30.47 -23.64 -1.28
N VAL A 778 -30.94 -22.58 -1.94
CA VAL A 778 -31.74 -21.52 -1.33
C VAL A 778 -33.05 -22.09 -0.75
N GLU A 779 -33.80 -22.88 -1.53
CA GLU A 779 -35.01 -23.54 -1.06
C GLU A 779 -34.72 -24.44 0.15
N TYR A 780 -33.61 -25.18 0.14
CA TYR A 780 -33.24 -26.12 1.20
C TYR A 780 -32.83 -25.41 2.51
N VAL A 781 -31.92 -24.44 2.43
CA VAL A 781 -31.40 -23.68 3.58
C VAL A 781 -32.53 -22.88 4.24
N LYS A 782 -33.38 -22.24 3.43
CA LYS A 782 -34.57 -21.54 3.91
C LYS A 782 -35.57 -22.47 4.58
N TRP A 783 -35.82 -23.64 4.00
CA TRP A 783 -36.73 -24.63 4.60
C TRP A 783 -36.23 -25.14 5.96
N LEU A 784 -34.91 -25.31 6.13
CA LEU A 784 -34.28 -25.67 7.40
C LEU A 784 -34.15 -24.49 8.38
N GLY A 785 -34.46 -23.26 7.98
CA GLY A 785 -34.47 -22.10 8.87
C GLY A 785 -33.09 -21.59 9.30
N PHE A 786 -32.01 -21.96 8.62
CA PHE A 786 -30.70 -21.36 8.88
C PHE A 786 -30.74 -19.85 8.58
N THR A 787 -29.86 -19.08 9.23
CA THR A 787 -29.77 -17.64 8.98
C THR A 787 -28.65 -17.29 8.02
N HIS A 788 -27.64 -18.15 7.89
CA HIS A 788 -26.51 -17.96 6.99
C HIS A 788 -26.11 -19.28 6.32
N VAL A 789 -25.49 -19.17 5.15
CA VAL A 789 -24.67 -20.21 4.54
C VAL A 789 -23.20 -19.79 4.63
N GLU A 790 -22.31 -20.72 4.97
CA GLU A 790 -20.86 -20.51 4.85
C GLU A 790 -20.35 -21.35 3.69
N LEU A 791 -19.83 -20.69 2.67
CA LEU A 791 -19.29 -21.35 1.51
C LEU A 791 -17.81 -21.65 1.76
N MET A 792 -17.44 -22.92 1.65
CA MET A 792 -16.02 -23.29 1.49
C MET A 792 -15.42 -22.56 0.29
N PRO A 793 -14.08 -22.40 0.19
CA PRO A 793 -13.48 -21.41 -0.70
C PRO A 793 -13.97 -21.53 -2.15
N VAL A 794 -14.59 -20.46 -2.65
CA VAL A 794 -15.12 -20.40 -4.01
C VAL A 794 -14.16 -19.74 -4.99
N ALA A 795 -13.07 -19.13 -4.52
CA ALA A 795 -12.01 -18.60 -5.38
C ALA A 795 -11.41 -19.72 -6.24
N GLU A 796 -10.97 -19.40 -7.46
CA GLU A 796 -10.49 -20.42 -8.39
C GLU A 796 -9.26 -21.15 -7.84
N HIS A 797 -9.32 -22.47 -7.90
CA HIS A 797 -8.32 -23.39 -7.40
C HIS A 797 -8.16 -24.55 -8.40
N PRO A 798 -6.94 -25.03 -8.68
CA PRO A 798 -6.72 -25.99 -9.76
C PRO A 798 -7.14 -27.42 -9.42
N PHE A 799 -7.06 -27.80 -8.14
CA PHE A 799 -7.31 -29.17 -7.70
C PHE A 799 -8.53 -29.26 -6.78
N GLY A 800 -9.58 -29.96 -7.21
CA GLY A 800 -10.81 -30.09 -6.40
C GLY A 800 -10.61 -30.79 -5.05
N GLY A 801 -9.61 -31.67 -4.94
CA GLY A 801 -9.27 -32.35 -3.69
C GLY A 801 -8.61 -31.45 -2.63
N SER A 802 -8.27 -30.20 -2.95
CA SER A 802 -7.90 -29.20 -1.93
C SER A 802 -9.13 -28.57 -1.26
N TRP A 803 -10.33 -28.90 -1.74
CA TRP A 803 -11.63 -28.35 -1.30
C TRP A 803 -11.76 -26.84 -1.44
N GLY A 804 -10.84 -26.21 -2.18
CA GLY A 804 -10.76 -24.76 -2.37
C GLY A 804 -9.58 -24.10 -1.65
N TYR A 805 -8.95 -24.74 -0.66
CA TYR A 805 -7.92 -24.11 0.19
C TYR A 805 -6.54 -23.91 -0.50
N GLN A 806 -6.39 -24.31 -1.76
CA GLN A 806 -5.19 -24.02 -2.56
C GLN A 806 -5.57 -23.14 -3.75
N VAL A 807 -5.81 -21.86 -3.47
CA VAL A 807 -6.30 -20.85 -4.42
C VAL A 807 -5.18 -20.37 -5.35
N THR A 808 -5.49 -20.18 -6.63
CA THR A 808 -4.57 -19.59 -7.62
C THR A 808 -5.09 -18.30 -8.25
N SER A 809 -6.41 -18.09 -8.31
CA SER A 809 -7.00 -16.84 -8.80
C SER A 809 -7.97 -16.28 -7.77
N TYR A 810 -7.44 -15.37 -6.94
CA TYR A 810 -8.12 -14.85 -5.76
C TYR A 810 -9.33 -13.96 -6.08
N PHE A 811 -9.35 -13.36 -7.27
CA PHE A 811 -10.39 -12.42 -7.73
C PHE A 811 -11.42 -13.06 -8.67
N ALA A 812 -11.43 -14.39 -8.82
CA ALA A 812 -12.40 -15.10 -9.66
C ALA A 812 -13.12 -16.19 -8.86
N PRO A 813 -14.47 -16.24 -8.85
CA PRO A 813 -15.17 -17.44 -8.43
C PRO A 813 -14.87 -18.58 -9.41
N THR A 814 -14.80 -19.81 -8.89
CA THR A 814 -14.40 -20.99 -9.66
C THR A 814 -15.34 -21.21 -10.84
N SER A 815 -14.73 -21.35 -12.01
CA SER A 815 -15.44 -21.55 -13.27
C SER A 815 -16.13 -22.91 -13.38
N ARG A 816 -15.90 -23.83 -12.43
CA ARG A 816 -16.55 -25.16 -12.35
C ARG A 816 -18.07 -25.09 -12.38
N PHE A 817 -18.66 -24.02 -11.83
CA PHE A 817 -20.11 -23.90 -11.66
C PHE A 817 -20.76 -22.85 -12.58
N GLY A 818 -19.98 -22.08 -13.33
CA GLY A 818 -20.50 -21.10 -14.28
C GLY A 818 -19.72 -19.79 -14.33
N HIS A 819 -20.36 -18.77 -14.92
CA HIS A 819 -19.81 -17.41 -15.04
C HIS A 819 -19.89 -16.66 -13.69
N PRO A 820 -18.99 -15.69 -13.40
CA PRO A 820 -19.05 -14.90 -12.16
C PRO A 820 -20.41 -14.24 -11.88
N ASP A 821 -21.11 -13.74 -12.90
CA ASP A 821 -22.47 -13.19 -12.75
C ASP A 821 -23.50 -14.23 -12.27
N GLU A 822 -23.26 -15.52 -12.50
CA GLU A 822 -24.12 -16.58 -11.96
C GLU A 822 -23.84 -16.84 -10.47
N PHE A 823 -22.61 -16.59 -10.01
CA PHE A 823 -22.31 -16.57 -8.58
C PHE A 823 -22.97 -15.36 -7.89
N ARG A 824 -22.93 -14.18 -8.51
CA ARG A 824 -23.71 -13.00 -8.05
C ARG A 824 -25.19 -13.32 -7.95
N TYR A 825 -25.75 -14.03 -8.94
CA TYR A 825 -27.14 -14.50 -8.92
C TYR A 825 -27.43 -15.42 -7.73
N LEU A 826 -26.54 -16.36 -7.39
CA LEU A 826 -26.69 -17.21 -6.20
C LEU A 826 -26.74 -16.39 -4.91
N VAL A 827 -25.81 -15.43 -4.75
CA VAL A 827 -25.77 -14.57 -3.55
C VAL A 827 -27.03 -13.70 -3.45
N ASP A 828 -27.47 -13.10 -4.55
CA ASP A 828 -28.68 -12.28 -4.60
C ASP A 828 -29.95 -13.07 -4.22
N GLU A 829 -30.09 -14.31 -4.70
CA GLU A 829 -31.22 -15.19 -4.34
C GLU A 829 -31.17 -15.61 -2.85
N LEU A 830 -29.98 -15.79 -2.27
CA LEU A 830 -29.81 -16.02 -0.83
C LEU A 830 -30.26 -14.79 -0.01
N HIS A 831 -29.84 -13.59 -0.40
CA HIS A 831 -30.24 -12.35 0.27
C HIS A 831 -31.73 -12.08 0.17
N GLN A 832 -32.34 -12.28 -1.01
CA GLN A 832 -33.79 -12.17 -1.20
C GLN A 832 -34.56 -13.23 -0.39
N ALA A 833 -33.92 -14.36 -0.07
CA ALA A 833 -34.45 -15.37 0.85
C ALA A 833 -34.26 -15.03 2.33
N GLY A 834 -33.51 -13.97 2.67
CA GLY A 834 -33.18 -13.55 4.03
C GLY A 834 -32.03 -14.35 4.66
N ILE A 835 -31.15 -14.92 3.82
CA ILE A 835 -30.02 -15.75 4.23
C ILE A 835 -28.73 -15.00 3.95
N GLY A 836 -27.88 -14.83 4.97
CA GLY A 836 -26.57 -14.22 4.78
C GLY A 836 -25.55 -15.18 4.18
N VAL A 837 -24.55 -14.65 3.47
CA VAL A 837 -23.50 -15.44 2.82
C VAL A 837 -22.15 -15.14 3.45
N LEU A 838 -21.58 -16.16 4.09
CA LEU A 838 -20.20 -16.16 4.59
C LEU A 838 -19.32 -16.90 3.59
N LEU A 839 -18.07 -16.47 3.46
CA LEU A 839 -17.12 -17.07 2.54
C LEU A 839 -15.80 -17.41 3.26
N ASP A 840 -15.34 -18.64 3.09
CA ASP A 840 -13.99 -19.02 3.46
C ASP A 840 -12.98 -18.32 2.56
N TRP A 841 -12.17 -17.47 3.19
CA TRP A 841 -11.13 -16.67 2.57
C TRP A 841 -9.76 -17.21 2.99
N VAL A 842 -8.85 -17.36 2.02
CA VAL A 842 -7.60 -18.11 2.19
C VAL A 842 -6.35 -17.21 2.04
N PRO A 843 -6.12 -16.24 2.95
CA PRO A 843 -4.94 -15.37 2.89
C PRO A 843 -3.67 -16.01 3.49
N ALA A 844 -3.78 -17.22 4.07
CA ALA A 844 -2.68 -17.83 4.80
C ALA A 844 -1.55 -18.33 3.89
N HIS A 845 -1.89 -18.85 2.70
CA HIS A 845 -0.94 -19.46 1.78
C HIS A 845 -1.51 -19.59 0.36
N PHE A 846 -0.65 -19.96 -0.59
CA PHE A 846 -1.01 -20.30 -1.98
C PHE A 846 -0.14 -21.46 -2.51
N PRO A 847 -0.56 -22.22 -3.54
CA PRO A 847 0.18 -23.39 -4.01
C PRO A 847 1.41 -23.02 -4.87
N LYS A 848 2.30 -24.00 -5.10
CA LYS A 848 3.56 -23.84 -5.87
C LYS A 848 3.38 -23.95 -7.39
N ASP A 849 2.15 -23.87 -7.90
CA ASP A 849 1.84 -23.90 -9.32
C ASP A 849 2.60 -22.81 -10.09
N GLU A 850 3.55 -23.23 -10.94
CA GLU A 850 4.46 -22.33 -11.66
C GLU A 850 3.75 -21.34 -12.60
N TRP A 851 2.51 -21.64 -13.01
CA TRP A 851 1.70 -20.79 -13.87
C TRP A 851 0.89 -19.74 -13.09
N ALA A 852 0.89 -19.78 -11.76
CA ALA A 852 0.17 -18.84 -10.88
C ALA A 852 1.15 -17.90 -10.13
N LEU A 853 0.91 -17.60 -8.85
CA LEU A 853 1.66 -16.59 -8.10
C LEU A 853 3.12 -16.95 -7.77
N ALA A 854 3.46 -18.24 -7.73
CA ALA A 854 4.79 -18.71 -7.31
C ALA A 854 5.89 -18.15 -8.21
N ARG A 855 6.87 -17.44 -7.64
CA ARG A 855 7.97 -16.80 -8.37
C ARG A 855 7.51 -15.98 -9.57
N PHE A 856 6.49 -15.15 -9.37
CA PHE A 856 5.67 -14.55 -10.42
C PHE A 856 6.47 -13.90 -11.57
N ASP A 857 7.48 -13.11 -11.27
CA ASP A 857 8.34 -12.43 -12.27
C ASP A 857 9.74 -13.05 -12.38
N GLY A 858 9.90 -14.30 -11.91
CA GLY A 858 11.16 -15.04 -11.82
C GLY A 858 11.79 -15.03 -10.42
N GLU A 859 11.36 -14.11 -9.56
CA GLU A 859 11.79 -13.96 -8.17
C GLU A 859 10.67 -14.23 -7.20
N ALA A 860 11.00 -14.49 -5.93
CA ALA A 860 10.03 -14.49 -4.84
C ALA A 860 9.38 -13.10 -4.75
N LEU A 861 8.11 -13.01 -5.15
CA LEU A 861 7.38 -11.75 -5.31
C LEU A 861 6.21 -11.66 -4.34
N TYR A 862 5.27 -12.61 -4.45
CA TYR A 862 4.13 -12.73 -3.55
C TYR A 862 4.51 -13.49 -2.28
N GLU A 863 5.39 -14.49 -2.41
CA GLU A 863 5.98 -15.23 -1.31
C GLU A 863 7.22 -14.53 -0.72
N HIS A 864 7.47 -14.79 0.55
CA HIS A 864 8.69 -14.31 1.20
C HIS A 864 9.94 -15.03 0.66
N ALA A 865 11.01 -14.28 0.36
CA ALA A 865 12.22 -14.83 -0.28
C ALA A 865 13.02 -15.80 0.60
N ASP A 866 12.97 -15.65 1.92
CA ASP A 866 13.49 -16.66 2.87
C ASP A 866 12.50 -17.83 2.99
N PRO A 867 12.85 -19.06 2.59
CA PRO A 867 11.96 -20.22 2.68
C PRO A 867 11.49 -20.56 4.09
N ASN A 868 12.25 -20.18 5.14
CA ASN A 868 11.83 -20.39 6.52
C ASN A 868 10.63 -19.51 6.92
N LEU A 869 10.39 -18.44 6.16
CA LEU A 869 9.27 -17.52 6.31
C LEU A 869 8.24 -17.67 5.18
N GLY A 870 8.68 -18.16 4.01
CA GLY A 870 7.90 -18.20 2.78
C GLY A 870 7.30 -19.57 2.42
N GLU A 871 7.51 -20.63 3.20
CA GLU A 871 6.94 -21.96 2.88
C GLU A 871 6.32 -22.67 4.08
N HIS A 872 5.16 -23.31 3.91
CA HIS A 872 4.65 -24.30 4.86
C HIS A 872 5.20 -25.69 4.54
N PRO A 873 6.12 -26.25 5.37
CA PRO A 873 6.85 -27.47 5.04
C PRO A 873 5.94 -28.71 4.91
N ASP A 874 4.95 -28.84 5.79
CA ASP A 874 4.05 -30.01 5.80
C ASP A 874 2.97 -29.95 4.70
N TRP A 875 2.65 -28.76 4.19
CA TRP A 875 1.61 -28.56 3.18
C TRP A 875 2.17 -28.46 1.77
N GLY A 876 3.46 -28.15 1.63
CA GLY A 876 4.09 -27.92 0.34
C GLY A 876 3.62 -26.64 -0.37
N THR A 877 3.09 -25.67 0.38
CA THR A 877 2.56 -24.39 -0.12
C THR A 877 3.47 -23.21 0.24
N LEU A 878 3.25 -22.06 -0.39
CA LEU A 878 3.98 -20.81 -0.17
C LEU A 878 3.18 -19.87 0.73
N ILE A 879 3.88 -19.12 1.57
CA ILE A 879 3.32 -18.12 2.50
C ILE A 879 3.52 -16.73 1.89
N PHE A 880 2.47 -15.91 1.91
CA PHE A 880 2.54 -14.53 1.44
C PHE A 880 3.54 -13.70 2.25
N ASP A 881 4.26 -12.80 1.58
CA ASP A 881 5.07 -11.77 2.25
C ASP A 881 4.18 -10.63 2.74
N PHE A 882 3.58 -10.80 3.92
CA PHE A 882 2.72 -9.79 4.56
C PHE A 882 3.46 -8.46 4.86
N GLY A 883 4.80 -8.47 4.88
CA GLY A 883 5.61 -7.27 5.10
C GLY A 883 5.70 -6.37 3.86
N ARG A 884 5.47 -6.94 2.67
CA ARG A 884 5.54 -6.21 1.40
C ARG A 884 4.25 -5.47 1.10
N SER A 885 4.34 -4.16 0.84
CA SER A 885 3.19 -3.27 0.68
C SER A 885 2.22 -3.72 -0.41
N GLU A 886 2.70 -4.08 -1.59
CA GLU A 886 1.85 -4.45 -2.72
C GLU A 886 1.18 -5.82 -2.52
N VAL A 887 1.86 -6.76 -1.85
CA VAL A 887 1.31 -8.08 -1.48
C VAL A 887 0.24 -7.93 -0.40
N ARG A 888 0.51 -7.12 0.62
CA ARG A 888 -0.49 -6.78 1.64
C ARG A 888 -1.71 -6.13 1.00
N ASN A 889 -1.50 -5.19 0.08
CA ASN A 889 -2.59 -4.51 -0.64
C ASN A 889 -3.39 -5.46 -1.53
N PHE A 890 -2.73 -6.42 -2.21
CA PHE A 890 -3.41 -7.48 -2.98
C PHE A 890 -4.41 -8.25 -2.10
N LEU A 891 -4.00 -8.65 -0.89
CA LEU A 891 -4.85 -9.40 0.02
C LEU A 891 -5.95 -8.53 0.65
N VAL A 892 -5.62 -7.31 1.11
CA VAL A 892 -6.62 -6.39 1.68
C VAL A 892 -7.67 -6.04 0.63
N ALA A 893 -7.26 -5.69 -0.59
CA ALA A 893 -8.17 -5.44 -1.69
C ALA A 893 -8.96 -6.70 -2.05
N ASN A 894 -8.39 -7.91 -1.97
CA ASN A 894 -9.14 -9.14 -2.23
C ASN A 894 -10.28 -9.38 -1.22
N ALA A 895 -10.05 -9.10 0.07
CA ALA A 895 -11.11 -9.18 1.07
C ALA A 895 -12.26 -8.20 0.74
N LEU A 896 -11.91 -6.96 0.39
CA LEU A 896 -12.90 -5.95 0.01
C LEU A 896 -13.63 -6.31 -1.28
N TYR A 897 -12.93 -6.88 -2.27
CA TYR A 897 -13.50 -7.31 -3.55
C TYR A 897 -14.68 -8.27 -3.39
N TRP A 898 -14.57 -9.27 -2.51
CA TRP A 898 -15.68 -10.19 -2.26
C TRP A 898 -16.90 -9.50 -1.62
N LEU A 899 -16.66 -8.52 -0.75
CA LEU A 899 -17.73 -7.78 -0.07
C LEU A 899 -18.39 -6.74 -1.00
N ASP A 900 -17.61 -6.07 -1.84
CA ASP A 900 -18.07 -5.04 -2.79
C ASP A 900 -18.70 -5.66 -4.04
N GLU A 901 -17.99 -6.55 -4.74
CA GLU A 901 -18.37 -7.01 -6.08
C GLU A 901 -19.32 -8.22 -6.08
N PHE A 902 -19.38 -8.94 -4.96
CA PHE A 902 -20.22 -10.13 -4.78
C PHE A 902 -21.18 -10.02 -3.59
N HIS A 903 -21.19 -8.88 -2.88
CA HIS A 903 -22.07 -8.62 -1.73
C HIS A 903 -21.94 -9.63 -0.57
N ILE A 904 -20.81 -10.34 -0.45
CA ILE A 904 -20.60 -11.27 0.67
C ILE A 904 -20.79 -10.55 2.01
N ASP A 905 -21.38 -11.25 3.00
CA ASP A 905 -21.73 -10.68 4.31
C ASP A 905 -20.63 -10.89 5.36
N GLY A 906 -19.69 -11.79 5.12
CA GLY A 906 -18.58 -12.01 6.02
C GLY A 906 -17.55 -12.98 5.48
N LEU A 907 -16.35 -12.90 6.03
CA LEU A 907 -15.22 -13.73 5.64
C LEU A 907 -14.76 -14.57 6.83
N ARG A 908 -14.55 -15.86 6.59
CA ARG A 908 -13.95 -16.78 7.56
C ARG A 908 -12.52 -17.11 7.13
N VAL A 909 -11.56 -16.90 8.03
CA VAL A 909 -10.14 -17.19 7.79
C VAL A 909 -9.79 -18.51 8.46
N ASP A 910 -9.39 -19.47 7.64
CA ASP A 910 -8.85 -20.77 8.08
C ASP A 910 -7.42 -20.64 8.61
N ALA A 911 -7.08 -21.52 9.55
CA ALA A 911 -5.73 -21.75 10.03
C ALA A 911 -4.97 -20.47 10.41
N VAL A 912 -5.62 -19.53 11.11
CA VAL A 912 -5.00 -18.24 11.50
C VAL A 912 -3.71 -18.45 12.29
N ALA A 913 -3.60 -19.55 13.05
CA ALA A 913 -2.38 -19.94 13.73
C ALA A 913 -1.18 -20.13 12.79
N SER A 914 -1.38 -20.59 11.55
CA SER A 914 -0.31 -20.74 10.56
C SER A 914 0.28 -19.41 10.12
N MET A 915 -0.52 -18.34 10.18
CA MET A 915 -0.09 -16.98 9.90
C MET A 915 0.59 -16.34 11.10
N LEU A 916 0.03 -16.53 12.30
CA LEU A 916 0.46 -15.85 13.53
C LEU A 916 1.84 -16.28 14.03
N TYR A 917 2.32 -17.46 13.65
CA TYR A 917 3.50 -18.07 14.27
C TYR A 917 4.59 -18.45 13.26
N LEU A 918 5.80 -17.97 13.53
CA LEU A 918 7.02 -18.29 12.78
C LEU A 918 7.46 -19.74 13.01
N ASP A 919 7.08 -20.34 14.15
CA ASP A 919 7.38 -21.73 14.51
C ASP A 919 6.29 -22.73 14.08
N TYR A 920 5.24 -22.29 13.36
CA TYR A 920 4.15 -23.17 12.95
C TYR A 920 4.64 -24.32 12.06
N SER A 921 4.39 -25.56 12.51
CA SER A 921 4.84 -26.79 11.84
C SER A 921 6.35 -26.87 11.59
N ARG A 922 7.17 -26.27 12.46
CA ARG A 922 8.64 -26.27 12.35
C ARG A 922 9.29 -26.78 13.63
N GLU A 923 10.35 -27.57 13.49
CA GLU A 923 11.16 -28.05 14.63
C GLU A 923 12.11 -26.94 15.15
N GLU A 924 12.67 -27.16 16.34
CA GLU A 924 13.70 -26.27 16.90
C GLU A 924 14.90 -26.15 15.93
N GLY A 925 15.29 -24.93 15.60
CA GLY A 925 16.37 -24.64 14.64
C GLY A 925 15.93 -24.53 13.17
N GLN A 926 14.64 -24.77 12.87
CA GLN A 926 14.05 -24.57 11.53
C GLN A 926 13.29 -23.24 11.38
N TRP A 927 13.28 -22.41 12.42
CA TRP A 927 12.64 -21.09 12.42
C TRP A 927 13.49 -20.08 13.20
N GLN A 928 13.23 -18.79 12.99
CA GLN A 928 13.93 -17.69 13.67
C GLN A 928 12.91 -16.79 14.39
N PRO A 929 13.24 -16.28 15.59
CA PRO A 929 12.36 -15.38 16.30
C PRO A 929 12.22 -14.03 15.59
N ASN A 930 11.12 -13.34 15.86
CA ASN A 930 10.89 -11.98 15.42
C ASN A 930 11.90 -11.01 16.06
N ARG A 931 11.86 -9.74 15.63
CA ARG A 931 12.76 -8.68 16.12
C ARG A 931 12.72 -8.43 17.64
N PHE A 932 11.73 -8.96 18.36
CA PHE A 932 11.60 -8.86 19.81
C PHE A 932 11.91 -10.17 20.55
N GLY A 933 12.38 -11.21 19.83
CA GLY A 933 12.71 -12.52 20.40
C GLY A 933 11.53 -13.47 20.56
N GLY A 934 10.33 -13.07 20.11
CA GLY A 934 9.11 -13.89 20.15
C GLY A 934 8.93 -14.76 18.91
N ARG A 935 7.95 -15.66 18.95
CA ARG A 935 7.58 -16.53 17.82
C ARG A 935 6.48 -15.94 16.94
N GLU A 936 5.95 -14.79 17.33
CA GLU A 936 4.84 -14.14 16.65
C GLU A 936 5.31 -13.52 15.33
N ASN A 937 4.56 -13.76 14.25
CA ASN A 937 4.75 -13.13 12.96
C ASN A 937 4.10 -11.73 12.99
N LEU A 938 4.91 -10.69 13.15
CA LEU A 938 4.43 -9.33 13.38
C LEU A 938 3.76 -8.73 12.14
N GLU A 939 4.27 -9.09 10.97
CA GLU A 939 3.78 -8.66 9.68
C GLU A 939 2.38 -9.27 9.41
N ALA A 940 2.19 -10.55 9.70
CA ALA A 940 0.89 -11.21 9.62
C ALA A 940 -0.13 -10.62 10.63
N ILE A 941 0.30 -10.36 11.87
CA ILE A 941 -0.56 -9.71 12.88
C ILE A 941 -1.00 -8.32 12.37
N SER A 942 -0.07 -7.52 11.86
CA SER A 942 -0.36 -6.18 11.32
C SER A 942 -1.34 -6.26 10.14
N PHE A 943 -1.16 -7.23 9.24
CA PHE A 943 -2.06 -7.47 8.12
C PHE A 943 -3.47 -7.84 8.59
N LEU A 944 -3.61 -8.77 9.53
CA LEU A 944 -4.90 -9.18 10.07
C LEU A 944 -5.64 -8.02 10.75
N GLN A 945 -4.89 -7.16 11.47
CA GLN A 945 -5.45 -5.95 12.05
C GLN A 945 -5.92 -4.95 10.99
N GLU A 946 -5.12 -4.76 9.93
CA GLU A 946 -5.44 -3.86 8.82
C GLU A 946 -6.69 -4.31 8.06
N VAL A 947 -6.77 -5.59 7.67
CA VAL A 947 -7.91 -6.10 6.91
C VAL A 947 -9.20 -6.05 7.73
N ASN A 948 -9.17 -6.46 9.00
CA ASN A 948 -10.34 -6.37 9.87
C ASN A 948 -10.80 -4.91 10.04
N ALA A 949 -9.88 -4.00 10.36
CA ALA A 949 -10.22 -2.59 10.53
C ALA A 949 -10.80 -1.97 9.25
N THR A 950 -10.26 -2.33 8.09
CA THR A 950 -10.70 -1.81 6.79
C THR A 950 -12.07 -2.37 6.40
N VAL A 951 -12.32 -3.66 6.61
CA VAL A 951 -13.63 -4.30 6.37
C VAL A 951 -14.70 -3.64 7.24
N TYR A 952 -14.52 -3.54 8.55
CA TYR A 952 -15.54 -2.92 9.42
C TYR A 952 -15.76 -1.42 9.15
N LYS A 953 -14.73 -0.71 8.66
CA LYS A 953 -14.82 0.70 8.26
C LYS A 953 -15.67 0.87 6.98
N THR A 954 -15.47 0.02 5.99
CA THR A 954 -16.04 0.17 4.64
C THR A 954 -17.37 -0.59 4.47
N HIS A 955 -17.55 -1.68 5.20
CA HIS A 955 -18.71 -2.58 5.11
C HIS A 955 -19.35 -2.79 6.50
N PRO A 956 -20.08 -1.79 7.04
CA PRO A 956 -20.79 -1.94 8.30
C PRO A 956 -21.73 -3.15 8.29
N GLY A 957 -21.75 -3.89 9.40
CA GLY A 957 -22.58 -5.08 9.56
C GLY A 957 -22.00 -6.37 8.95
N ALA A 958 -20.88 -6.29 8.20
CA ALA A 958 -20.15 -7.48 7.79
C ALA A 958 -19.51 -8.19 9.00
N VAL A 959 -19.14 -9.46 8.86
CA VAL A 959 -18.53 -10.27 9.93
C VAL A 959 -17.20 -10.86 9.51
N MET A 960 -16.19 -10.73 10.37
CA MET A 960 -14.92 -11.43 10.19
C MET A 960 -14.80 -12.57 11.22
N ILE A 961 -14.59 -13.80 10.75
CA ILE A 961 -14.55 -15.02 11.56
C ILE A 961 -13.15 -15.63 11.50
N ALA A 962 -12.58 -16.00 12.65
CA ALA A 962 -11.27 -16.66 12.72
C ALA A 962 -11.38 -18.11 13.21
N GLU A 963 -10.66 -19.02 12.56
CA GLU A 963 -10.26 -20.30 13.15
C GLU A 963 -8.83 -20.20 13.68
N GLU A 964 -8.69 -20.19 15.01
CA GLU A 964 -7.41 -20.05 15.71
C GLU A 964 -7.33 -21.07 16.84
N SER A 965 -6.34 -21.96 16.79
CA SER A 965 -6.29 -23.21 17.56
C SER A 965 -5.21 -23.26 18.66
N THR A 966 -4.50 -22.17 18.93
CA THR A 966 -3.37 -22.11 19.89
C THR A 966 -3.62 -21.23 21.12
N ALA A 967 -4.86 -20.74 21.29
CA ALA A 967 -5.27 -19.85 22.38
C ALA A 967 -4.57 -18.48 22.36
N PHE A 968 -4.37 -17.93 21.16
CA PHE A 968 -3.93 -16.54 21.00
C PHE A 968 -4.93 -15.59 21.69
N PRO A 969 -4.49 -14.63 22.51
CA PRO A 969 -5.39 -13.75 23.24
C PRO A 969 -5.92 -12.61 22.37
N GLY A 970 -7.19 -12.24 22.55
CA GLY A 970 -7.76 -11.05 21.93
C GLY A 970 -7.98 -11.19 20.42
N VAL A 971 -8.30 -12.41 19.96
CA VAL A 971 -8.62 -12.66 18.55
C VAL A 971 -9.83 -11.82 18.13
N THR A 972 -10.87 -11.79 18.98
CA THR A 972 -12.09 -11.03 18.76
C THR A 972 -12.11 -9.64 19.42
N ALA A 973 -10.99 -9.22 20.00
CA ALA A 973 -10.85 -7.91 20.59
C ALA A 973 -10.58 -6.83 19.51
N PRO A 974 -11.02 -5.58 19.71
CA PRO A 974 -10.78 -4.50 18.75
C PRO A 974 -9.29 -4.24 18.52
N THR A 975 -8.94 -3.88 17.29
CA THR A 975 -7.55 -3.53 16.91
C THR A 975 -7.01 -2.34 17.69
N SER A 976 -7.87 -1.38 18.04
CA SER A 976 -7.52 -0.22 18.88
C SER A 976 -7.10 -0.58 20.32
N GLN A 977 -7.35 -1.83 20.75
CA GLN A 977 -6.95 -2.37 22.06
C GLN A 977 -5.86 -3.44 21.93
N GLY A 978 -5.25 -3.59 20.75
CA GLY A 978 -4.21 -4.59 20.47
C GLY A 978 -4.73 -5.98 20.11
N GLY A 979 -6.04 -6.16 19.90
CA GLY A 979 -6.61 -7.40 19.37
C GLY A 979 -6.37 -7.57 17.88
N LEU A 980 -6.71 -8.74 17.33
CA LEU A 980 -6.63 -9.00 15.88
C LEU A 980 -7.79 -8.34 15.11
N GLY A 981 -8.88 -8.01 15.80
CA GLY A 981 -10.03 -7.32 15.22
C GLY A 981 -11.11 -8.22 14.62
N PHE A 982 -11.02 -9.55 14.73
CA PHE A 982 -12.11 -10.42 14.27
C PHE A 982 -13.39 -10.17 15.08
N GLY A 983 -14.55 -10.46 14.50
CA GLY A 983 -15.84 -10.34 15.18
C GLY A 983 -16.19 -11.60 15.97
N ILE A 984 -15.80 -12.75 15.43
CA ILE A 984 -16.14 -14.08 15.94
C ILE A 984 -14.91 -15.01 15.83
N LYS A 985 -14.79 -15.94 16.76
CA LYS A 985 -13.78 -17.02 16.74
C LYS A 985 -14.46 -18.38 16.84
N TRP A 986 -14.00 -19.35 16.06
CA TRP A 986 -14.38 -20.76 16.23
C TRP A 986 -13.91 -21.31 17.58
N ASN A 987 -14.82 -21.92 18.33
CA ASN A 987 -14.52 -22.55 19.62
C ASN A 987 -14.06 -23.99 19.44
N MET A 988 -12.82 -24.16 18.99
CA MET A 988 -12.20 -25.47 18.76
C MET A 988 -12.11 -26.31 20.04
N GLY A 989 -11.95 -25.66 21.20
CA GLY A 989 -11.95 -26.33 22.51
C GLY A 989 -13.31 -26.95 22.84
N TRP A 990 -14.41 -26.19 22.70
CA TRP A 990 -15.77 -26.70 22.86
C TRP A 990 -16.06 -27.85 21.89
N MET A 991 -15.66 -27.71 20.62
CA MET A 991 -15.88 -28.74 19.61
C MET A 991 -15.20 -30.05 20.03
N HIS A 992 -13.91 -30.01 20.33
CA HIS A 992 -13.14 -31.19 20.71
C HIS A 992 -13.70 -31.86 21.97
N ASP A 993 -13.93 -31.08 23.02
CA ASP A 993 -14.41 -31.58 24.31
C ASP A 993 -15.82 -32.19 24.19
N SER A 994 -16.72 -31.52 23.49
CA SER A 994 -18.10 -31.99 23.34
C SER A 994 -18.18 -33.25 22.48
N LEU A 995 -17.44 -33.31 21.36
CA LEU A 995 -17.38 -34.53 20.53
C LEU A 995 -16.76 -35.70 21.29
N LYS A 996 -15.68 -35.47 22.03
CA LYS A 996 -15.05 -36.49 22.87
C LYS A 996 -16.01 -37.03 23.92
N TYR A 997 -16.75 -36.15 24.61
CA TYR A 997 -17.76 -36.57 25.58
C TYR A 997 -18.90 -37.37 24.93
N MET A 998 -19.38 -36.95 23.76
CA MET A 998 -20.46 -37.64 23.07
C MET A 998 -20.04 -38.99 22.49
N ALA A 999 -18.77 -39.17 22.12
CA ALA A 999 -18.23 -40.44 21.67
C ALA A 999 -18.09 -41.50 22.78
N GLU A 1000 -18.03 -41.09 24.04
CA GLU A 1000 -18.02 -42.02 25.18
C GLU A 1000 -19.36 -42.75 25.32
N ASP A 1001 -19.28 -44.05 25.63
CA ASP A 1001 -20.44 -44.84 26.01
C ASP A 1001 -21.23 -44.12 27.12
N PRO A 1002 -22.57 -44.06 27.08
CA PRO A 1002 -23.35 -43.36 28.10
C PRO A 1002 -23.02 -43.79 29.53
N PHE A 1003 -22.65 -45.04 29.77
CA PHE A 1003 -22.19 -45.50 31.09
C PHE A 1003 -20.90 -44.82 31.54
N ASN A 1004 -20.01 -44.48 30.60
CA ASN A 1004 -18.71 -43.88 30.84
C ASN A 1004 -18.74 -42.37 31.12
N ARG A 1005 -19.74 -41.68 30.57
CA ARG A 1005 -19.85 -40.22 30.62
C ARG A 1005 -19.74 -39.61 32.02
N ARG A 1006 -20.12 -40.33 33.09
CA ARG A 1006 -19.96 -39.88 34.48
C ARG A 1006 -18.52 -39.53 34.85
N TRP A 1007 -17.53 -40.21 34.26
CA TRP A 1007 -16.11 -39.97 34.53
C TRP A 1007 -15.53 -38.83 33.68
N HIS A 1008 -16.25 -38.41 32.65
CA HIS A 1008 -15.86 -37.38 31.69
C HIS A 1008 -16.77 -36.15 31.74
N HIS A 1009 -17.66 -36.05 32.74
CA HIS A 1009 -18.66 -34.99 32.81
C HIS A 1009 -18.06 -33.58 32.88
N GLY A 1010 -16.86 -33.44 33.47
CA GLY A 1010 -16.13 -32.17 33.47
C GLY A 1010 -15.77 -31.68 32.05
N THR A 1011 -15.53 -32.60 31.11
CA THR A 1011 -15.15 -32.29 29.73
C THR A 1011 -16.23 -31.50 29.00
N ILE A 1012 -17.49 -31.93 29.05
CA ILE A 1012 -18.59 -31.21 28.38
C ILE A 1012 -18.90 -29.85 29.03
N THR A 1013 -18.57 -29.64 30.31
CA THR A 1013 -18.81 -28.36 31.02
C THR A 1013 -17.66 -27.37 30.93
N PHE A 1014 -16.49 -27.78 30.46
CA PHE A 1014 -15.25 -27.01 30.58
C PHE A 1014 -15.22 -25.75 29.73
N SER A 1015 -15.85 -25.77 28.55
CA SER A 1015 -15.99 -24.60 27.65
C SER A 1015 -16.54 -23.37 28.38
N MET A 1016 -17.45 -23.56 29.33
CA MET A 1016 -18.07 -22.48 30.09
C MET A 1016 -17.10 -21.73 31.01
N VAL A 1017 -15.91 -22.27 31.28
CA VAL A 1017 -14.86 -21.57 32.04
C VAL A 1017 -14.30 -20.40 31.25
N TYR A 1018 -14.28 -20.49 29.92
CA TYR A 1018 -13.71 -19.48 29.03
C TYR A 1018 -14.67 -18.98 27.95
N ALA A 1019 -15.94 -19.40 27.93
CA ALA A 1019 -16.93 -19.05 26.91
C ALA A 1019 -17.16 -17.53 26.69
N TYR A 1020 -16.65 -16.67 27.59
CA TYR A 1020 -16.76 -15.21 27.52
C TYR A 1020 -15.42 -14.49 27.34
N THR A 1021 -14.34 -15.22 27.03
CA THR A 1021 -13.04 -14.61 26.72
C THR A 1021 -12.97 -14.09 25.29
N GLU A 1022 -13.81 -14.61 24.41
CA GLU A 1022 -13.92 -14.27 23.00
C GLU A 1022 -15.39 -14.38 22.58
N ASN A 1023 -15.77 -13.80 21.44
CA ASN A 1023 -17.07 -14.02 20.83
C ASN A 1023 -17.06 -15.33 20.04
N PHE A 1024 -17.66 -16.39 20.59
CA PHE A 1024 -17.52 -17.72 20.02
C PHE A 1024 -18.63 -18.12 19.04
N LEU A 1025 -18.22 -18.81 17.98
CA LEU A 1025 -19.05 -19.71 17.17
C LEU A 1025 -18.67 -21.15 17.53
N LEU A 1026 -19.65 -22.05 17.56
CA LEU A 1026 -19.56 -23.44 17.97
C LEU A 1026 -19.55 -24.34 16.72
N PRO A 1027 -18.37 -24.67 16.15
CA PRO A 1027 -18.30 -25.31 14.85
C PRO A 1027 -18.42 -26.83 14.95
N ILE A 1028 -19.20 -27.40 14.04
CA ILE A 1028 -19.13 -28.80 13.62
C ILE A 1028 -18.91 -28.78 12.11
N SER A 1029 -17.66 -28.54 11.73
CA SER A 1029 -17.28 -28.25 10.35
C SER A 1029 -16.95 -29.50 9.53
N HIS A 1030 -16.67 -29.29 8.24
CA HIS A 1030 -16.25 -30.31 7.29
C HIS A 1030 -15.05 -31.13 7.79
N ASP A 1031 -14.09 -30.50 8.46
CA ASP A 1031 -12.88 -31.13 9.00
C ASP A 1031 -13.17 -32.23 10.03
N GLU A 1032 -14.32 -32.16 10.69
CA GLU A 1032 -14.67 -33.12 11.73
C GLU A 1032 -15.33 -34.39 11.19
N VAL A 1033 -15.65 -34.46 9.90
CA VAL A 1033 -16.38 -35.58 9.28
C VAL A 1033 -15.63 -36.24 8.12
N VAL A 1034 -14.29 -36.18 8.16
CA VAL A 1034 -13.37 -36.70 7.14
C VAL A 1034 -12.17 -37.44 7.77
N HIS A 1035 -11.28 -37.97 6.92
CA HIS A 1035 -9.96 -38.50 7.29
C HIS A 1035 -9.98 -39.58 8.39
N GLY A 1036 -11.02 -40.42 8.42
CA GLY A 1036 -11.15 -41.49 9.41
C GLY A 1036 -11.71 -41.03 10.76
N LYS A 1037 -12.08 -39.75 10.92
CA LYS A 1037 -12.73 -39.24 12.14
C LYS A 1037 -14.18 -39.73 12.27
N GLY A 1038 -14.79 -40.28 11.21
CA GLY A 1038 -16.18 -40.69 11.13
C GLY A 1038 -17.15 -39.51 10.95
N SER A 1039 -18.32 -39.77 10.35
CA SER A 1039 -19.43 -38.82 10.31
C SER A 1039 -19.96 -38.50 11.71
N MET A 1040 -20.69 -37.40 11.86
CA MET A 1040 -21.30 -37.03 13.14
C MET A 1040 -22.17 -38.14 13.73
N LEU A 1041 -22.91 -38.89 12.89
CA LEU A 1041 -23.70 -40.01 13.38
C LEU A 1041 -22.82 -41.18 13.86
N ARG A 1042 -21.73 -41.47 13.16
CA ARG A 1042 -20.84 -42.60 13.48
C ARG A 1042 -19.91 -42.35 14.67
N LYS A 1043 -19.76 -41.10 15.09
CA LYS A 1043 -19.13 -40.76 16.39
C LYS A 1043 -20.00 -41.17 17.58
N MET A 1044 -21.31 -41.31 17.40
CA MET A 1044 -22.22 -41.63 18.50
C MET A 1044 -22.18 -43.13 18.84
N PRO A 1045 -22.17 -43.51 20.14
CA PRO A 1045 -22.18 -44.91 20.56
C PRO A 1045 -23.60 -45.50 20.54
N GLY A 1046 -23.65 -46.84 20.59
CA GLY A 1046 -24.90 -47.60 20.73
C GLY A 1046 -25.45 -48.13 19.41
N ASP A 1047 -26.69 -48.63 19.46
CA ASP A 1047 -27.40 -49.04 18.26
C ASP A 1047 -27.86 -47.84 17.41
N ARG A 1048 -28.45 -48.11 16.25
CA ARG A 1048 -28.86 -47.04 15.32
C ARG A 1048 -29.79 -46.00 15.95
N TRP A 1049 -30.73 -46.44 16.78
CA TRP A 1049 -31.67 -45.52 17.42
C TRP A 1049 -30.93 -44.64 18.44
N GLN A 1050 -30.05 -45.24 19.24
CA GLN A 1050 -29.22 -44.52 20.21
C GLN A 1050 -28.24 -43.56 19.54
N GLN A 1051 -27.68 -43.91 18.38
CA GLN A 1051 -26.82 -43.02 17.60
C GLN A 1051 -27.56 -41.76 17.17
N LEU A 1052 -28.75 -41.91 16.60
CA LEU A 1052 -29.60 -40.79 16.20
C LEU A 1052 -30.07 -39.99 17.42
N ALA A 1053 -30.47 -40.64 18.52
CA ALA A 1053 -30.86 -39.96 19.75
C ALA A 1053 -29.72 -39.12 20.35
N ASN A 1054 -28.51 -39.68 20.41
CA ASN A 1054 -27.32 -38.95 20.82
C ASN A 1054 -27.06 -37.71 19.95
N LEU A 1055 -27.14 -37.86 18.62
CA LEU A 1055 -26.96 -36.73 17.70
C LEU A 1055 -28.03 -35.65 17.92
N ARG A 1056 -29.30 -36.04 18.08
CA ARG A 1056 -30.39 -35.10 18.40
C ARG A 1056 -30.14 -34.37 19.74
N ALA A 1057 -29.73 -35.08 20.78
CA ALA A 1057 -29.39 -34.49 22.08
C ALA A 1057 -28.20 -33.54 21.99
N PHE A 1058 -27.19 -33.91 21.21
CA PHE A 1058 -26.01 -33.09 20.95
C PHE A 1058 -26.36 -31.79 20.22
N LEU A 1059 -27.17 -31.86 19.15
CA LEU A 1059 -27.60 -30.68 18.41
C LEU A 1059 -28.50 -29.78 19.26
N GLY A 1060 -29.37 -30.35 20.10
CA GLY A 1060 -30.04 -29.58 21.14
C GLY A 1060 -29.01 -28.84 22.00
N TYR A 1061 -28.06 -29.56 22.59
CA TYR A 1061 -27.02 -28.94 23.43
C TYR A 1061 -26.25 -27.81 22.72
N GLN A 1062 -25.82 -28.02 21.47
CA GLN A 1062 -25.12 -27.01 20.67
C GLN A 1062 -25.97 -25.73 20.50
N TRP A 1063 -27.25 -25.85 20.16
CA TRP A 1063 -28.13 -24.69 19.97
C TRP A 1063 -28.45 -23.93 21.26
N ALA A 1064 -28.36 -24.59 22.42
CA ALA A 1064 -28.62 -23.97 23.72
C ALA A 1064 -27.36 -23.44 24.41
N HIS A 1065 -26.17 -23.94 24.06
CA HIS A 1065 -24.91 -23.46 24.61
C HIS A 1065 -24.63 -22.02 24.14
N PRO A 1066 -24.07 -21.14 24.99
CA PRO A 1066 -23.66 -19.80 24.54
C PRO A 1066 -22.67 -19.84 23.38
N GLY A 1067 -22.92 -19.02 22.36
CA GLY A 1067 -22.13 -18.95 21.12
C GLY A 1067 -22.96 -19.25 19.87
N LYS A 1068 -22.53 -18.73 18.71
CA LYS A 1068 -23.22 -18.92 17.42
C LYS A 1068 -23.08 -20.36 16.91
N GLN A 1069 -23.94 -20.82 16.02
CA GLN A 1069 -23.95 -22.23 15.60
C GLN A 1069 -23.43 -22.40 14.18
N LEU A 1070 -22.67 -23.46 13.94
CA LEU A 1070 -22.32 -23.93 12.60
C LEU A 1070 -22.37 -25.45 12.54
N ILE A 1071 -23.03 -25.98 11.51
CA ILE A 1071 -22.93 -27.39 11.14
C ILE A 1071 -22.65 -27.55 9.66
N PHE A 1072 -21.81 -28.53 9.31
CA PHE A 1072 -21.52 -28.90 7.94
C PHE A 1072 -22.61 -29.77 7.33
N MET A 1073 -22.83 -29.54 6.04
CA MET A 1073 -23.75 -30.31 5.22
C MET A 1073 -23.61 -31.84 5.39
N GLY A 1074 -24.74 -32.54 5.48
CA GLY A 1074 -24.81 -33.96 5.85
C GLY A 1074 -25.10 -34.19 7.33
N THR A 1075 -24.72 -33.27 8.22
CA THR A 1075 -24.98 -33.39 9.67
C THR A 1075 -26.47 -33.26 10.00
N GLU A 1076 -27.19 -32.40 9.30
CA GLU A 1076 -28.60 -32.05 9.53
C GLU A 1076 -29.58 -33.19 9.27
N PHE A 1077 -29.19 -34.20 8.48
CA PHE A 1077 -29.96 -35.44 8.31
C PHE A 1077 -29.23 -36.66 8.90
N GLY A 1078 -28.10 -36.46 9.58
CA GLY A 1078 -27.31 -37.53 10.17
C GLY A 1078 -26.75 -38.49 9.12
N GLN A 1079 -26.00 -37.98 8.14
CA GLN A 1079 -25.31 -38.81 7.16
C GLN A 1079 -24.47 -39.90 7.82
N GLU A 1080 -24.45 -41.09 7.21
CA GLU A 1080 -23.70 -42.22 7.75
C GLU A 1080 -22.23 -42.21 7.39
N ALA A 1081 -21.91 -42.02 6.11
CA ALA A 1081 -20.55 -42.01 5.62
C ALA A 1081 -19.86 -40.67 5.96
N GLU A 1082 -18.53 -40.71 6.04
CA GLU A 1082 -17.72 -39.50 6.00
C GLU A 1082 -18.03 -38.71 4.72
N TRP A 1083 -17.83 -37.40 4.78
CA TRP A 1083 -17.96 -36.57 3.60
C TRP A 1083 -16.91 -36.97 2.55
N SER A 1084 -17.34 -36.98 1.29
CA SER A 1084 -16.47 -37.20 0.14
C SER A 1084 -16.81 -36.19 -0.94
N GLU A 1085 -15.86 -35.31 -1.28
CA GLU A 1085 -16.03 -34.30 -2.32
C GLU A 1085 -16.41 -34.93 -3.69
N GLN A 1086 -15.88 -36.13 -3.97
CA GLN A 1086 -16.09 -36.81 -5.25
C GLN A 1086 -17.47 -37.46 -5.39
N HIS A 1087 -18.04 -37.96 -4.29
CA HIS A 1087 -19.30 -38.71 -4.32
C HIS A 1087 -20.51 -37.81 -4.00
N GLY A 1088 -20.28 -36.73 -3.27
CA GLY A 1088 -21.32 -35.88 -2.72
C GLY A 1088 -22.06 -36.49 -1.54
N LEU A 1089 -23.17 -35.86 -1.14
CA LEU A 1089 -23.97 -36.28 0.01
C LEU A 1089 -24.93 -37.44 -0.28
N ASP A 1090 -25.19 -38.27 0.73
CA ASP A 1090 -26.10 -39.42 0.70
C ASP A 1090 -27.59 -39.00 0.78
N TRP A 1091 -28.08 -38.20 -0.16
CA TRP A 1091 -29.44 -37.62 -0.13
C TRP A 1091 -30.58 -38.62 0.03
N TRP A 1092 -30.39 -39.86 -0.43
CA TRP A 1092 -31.37 -40.95 -0.28
C TRP A 1092 -31.67 -41.27 1.19
N LEU A 1093 -30.75 -40.99 2.12
CA LEU A 1093 -30.99 -41.15 3.56
C LEU A 1093 -32.08 -40.21 4.05
N ALA A 1094 -32.12 -38.96 3.57
CA ALA A 1094 -33.08 -37.94 3.98
C ALA A 1094 -34.54 -38.30 3.65
N GLU A 1095 -34.76 -39.28 2.75
CA GLU A 1095 -36.08 -39.81 2.42
C GLU A 1095 -36.57 -40.88 3.43
N THR A 1096 -35.68 -41.40 4.27
CA THR A 1096 -36.04 -42.38 5.31
C THR A 1096 -36.61 -41.68 6.54
N PRO A 1097 -37.62 -42.26 7.24
CA PRO A 1097 -38.29 -41.58 8.35
C PRO A 1097 -37.35 -41.13 9.48
N ALA A 1098 -36.32 -41.91 9.80
CA ALA A 1098 -35.42 -41.62 10.92
C ALA A 1098 -34.50 -40.41 10.64
N HIS A 1099 -33.93 -40.34 9.43
CA HIS A 1099 -33.07 -39.24 9.01
C HIS A 1099 -33.87 -37.99 8.64
N ARG A 1100 -35.09 -38.17 8.07
CA ARG A 1100 -36.05 -37.07 7.90
C ARG A 1100 -36.42 -36.44 9.25
N GLY A 1101 -36.60 -37.27 10.28
CA GLY A 1101 -36.83 -36.80 11.66
C GLY A 1101 -35.69 -35.94 12.20
N MET A 1102 -34.45 -36.22 11.80
CA MET A 1102 -33.30 -35.36 12.10
C MET A 1102 -33.47 -34.01 11.39
N GLN A 1103 -33.68 -33.96 10.07
CA GLN A 1103 -33.88 -32.67 9.38
C GLN A 1103 -35.01 -31.81 9.99
N LEU A 1104 -36.12 -32.45 10.40
CA LEU A 1104 -37.20 -31.77 11.09
C LEU A 1104 -36.77 -31.19 12.44
N LEU A 1105 -35.96 -31.91 13.22
CA LEU A 1105 -35.38 -31.35 14.44
C LEU A 1105 -34.46 -30.16 14.14
N THR A 1106 -33.57 -30.25 13.15
CA THR A 1106 -32.71 -29.10 12.78
C THR A 1106 -33.54 -27.88 12.41
N LYS A 1107 -34.58 -28.08 11.60
CA LYS A 1107 -35.54 -27.04 11.25
C LYS A 1107 -36.17 -26.40 12.49
N ASP A 1108 -36.73 -27.22 13.37
CA ASP A 1108 -37.46 -26.72 14.53
C ASP A 1108 -36.51 -26.12 15.59
N LEU A 1109 -35.25 -26.58 15.68
CA LEU A 1109 -34.19 -25.93 16.46
C LEU A 1109 -33.85 -24.54 15.93
N ASN A 1110 -33.71 -24.38 14.62
CA ASN A 1110 -33.45 -23.10 13.97
C ASN A 1110 -34.60 -22.10 14.13
N GLU A 1111 -35.85 -22.56 13.99
CA GLU A 1111 -37.04 -21.75 14.24
C GLU A 1111 -37.11 -21.32 15.72
N LEU A 1112 -36.82 -22.24 16.65
CA LEU A 1112 -36.81 -21.94 18.07
C LEU A 1112 -35.69 -20.95 18.44
N TYR A 1113 -34.51 -21.11 17.86
CA TYR A 1113 -33.36 -20.22 18.03
C TYR A 1113 -33.68 -18.80 17.59
N SER A 1114 -34.18 -18.64 16.36
CA SER A 1114 -34.49 -17.32 15.80
C SER A 1114 -35.66 -16.63 16.51
N SER A 1115 -36.59 -17.39 17.10
CA SER A 1115 -37.75 -16.85 17.82
C SER A 1115 -37.57 -16.70 19.34
N THR A 1116 -36.42 -17.12 19.89
CA THR A 1116 -36.14 -17.08 21.33
C THR A 1116 -34.89 -16.26 21.63
N PRO A 1117 -35.03 -14.96 21.92
CA PRO A 1117 -33.91 -14.04 22.15
C PRO A 1117 -32.89 -14.50 23.20
N ALA A 1118 -33.33 -15.27 24.20
CA ALA A 1118 -32.47 -15.83 25.24
C ALA A 1118 -31.34 -16.72 24.69
N LEU A 1119 -31.52 -17.29 23.49
CA LEU A 1119 -30.54 -18.16 22.86
C LEU A 1119 -29.43 -17.41 22.11
N TYR A 1120 -29.56 -16.09 21.85
CA TYR A 1120 -28.58 -15.38 21.02
C TYR A 1120 -28.19 -13.96 21.49
N GLU A 1121 -29.07 -13.21 22.15
CA GLU A 1121 -28.83 -11.78 22.46
C GLU A 1121 -27.66 -11.56 23.42
N ARG A 1122 -27.40 -12.56 24.27
CA ARG A 1122 -26.39 -12.50 25.34
C ARG A 1122 -25.42 -13.68 25.28
N ASP A 1123 -25.08 -14.15 24.08
CA ASP A 1123 -24.05 -15.18 23.91
C ASP A 1123 -22.69 -14.74 24.47
N ASN A 1124 -22.38 -13.45 24.32
CA ASN A 1124 -21.09 -12.86 24.70
C ASN A 1124 -21.13 -12.19 26.09
N ASP A 1125 -22.22 -12.33 26.86
CA ASP A 1125 -22.41 -11.76 28.19
C ASP A 1125 -22.65 -12.87 29.23
N PRO A 1126 -21.81 -12.99 30.28
CA PRO A 1126 -22.02 -13.95 31.36
C PRO A 1126 -23.42 -13.92 32.00
N ALA A 1127 -24.12 -12.78 31.97
CA ALA A 1127 -25.48 -12.66 32.49
C ALA A 1127 -26.53 -13.41 31.64
N GLY A 1128 -26.19 -13.81 30.41
CA GLY A 1128 -27.03 -14.60 29.51
C GLY A 1128 -27.15 -16.08 29.88
N PHE A 1129 -26.34 -16.57 30.82
CA PHE A 1129 -26.27 -17.98 31.20
C PHE A 1129 -26.20 -18.17 32.72
N GLN A 1130 -26.84 -19.22 33.23
CA GLN A 1130 -26.72 -19.62 34.62
C GLN A 1130 -26.85 -21.14 34.77
N TRP A 1131 -25.84 -21.80 35.33
CA TRP A 1131 -25.96 -23.19 35.74
C TRP A 1131 -27.08 -23.36 36.78
N ILE A 1132 -27.97 -24.34 36.58
CA ILE A 1132 -28.83 -24.88 37.64
C ILE A 1132 -28.05 -26.00 38.32
N ASN A 1133 -27.65 -27.00 37.52
CA ASN A 1133 -26.78 -28.07 37.96
C ASN A 1133 -25.97 -28.61 36.77
N GLY A 1134 -24.68 -28.26 36.74
CA GLY A 1134 -23.71 -28.81 35.78
C GLY A 1134 -22.84 -29.93 36.37
N GLY A 1135 -23.12 -30.37 37.60
CA GLY A 1135 -22.31 -31.36 38.33
C GLY A 1135 -22.95 -32.73 38.47
N ASP A 1136 -24.10 -32.98 37.85
CA ASP A 1136 -24.90 -34.21 38.01
C ASP A 1136 -24.38 -35.37 37.14
N SER A 1137 -23.09 -35.67 37.32
CA SER A 1137 -22.36 -36.68 36.57
C SER A 1137 -22.90 -38.09 36.78
N ASN A 1138 -23.46 -38.40 37.96
CA ASN A 1138 -24.02 -39.72 38.24
C ASN A 1138 -25.24 -40.05 37.37
N ARG A 1139 -25.99 -39.04 36.93
CA ARG A 1139 -27.15 -39.17 36.04
C ARG A 1139 -26.87 -38.78 34.60
N ASN A 1140 -25.66 -38.26 34.32
CA ASN A 1140 -25.27 -37.62 33.05
C ASN A 1140 -26.23 -36.49 32.64
N VAL A 1141 -26.65 -35.67 33.60
CA VAL A 1141 -27.61 -34.59 33.36
C VAL A 1141 -26.92 -33.23 33.45
N LEU A 1142 -27.20 -32.35 32.48
CA LEU A 1142 -26.84 -30.94 32.53
C LEU A 1142 -28.10 -30.10 32.54
N THR A 1143 -28.16 -29.09 33.41
CA THR A 1143 -29.28 -28.15 33.47
C THR A 1143 -28.79 -26.72 33.65
N PHE A 1144 -29.30 -25.80 32.83
CA PHE A 1144 -28.96 -24.39 32.89
C PHE A 1144 -30.10 -23.49 32.40
N ILE A 1145 -29.96 -22.19 32.64
CA ILE A 1145 -30.87 -21.15 32.20
C ILE A 1145 -30.15 -20.28 31.18
N ARG A 1146 -30.83 -19.99 30.06
CA ARG A 1146 -30.50 -18.92 29.13
C ARG A 1146 -31.40 -17.71 29.40
N ARG A 1147 -30.87 -16.48 29.28
CA ARG A 1147 -31.62 -15.24 29.52
C ARG A 1147 -31.43 -14.24 28.39
N ASP A 1148 -32.52 -13.61 27.99
CA ASP A 1148 -32.49 -12.49 27.05
C ASP A 1148 -32.15 -11.15 27.74
N ALA A 1149 -32.09 -10.06 26.97
CA ALA A 1149 -31.82 -8.74 27.50
C ALA A 1149 -32.87 -8.22 28.49
N ALA A 1150 -34.11 -8.69 28.38
CA ALA A 1150 -35.22 -8.37 29.28
C ALA A 1150 -35.26 -9.24 30.54
N GLY A 1151 -34.40 -10.26 30.64
CA GLY A 1151 -34.32 -11.20 31.75
C GLY A 1151 -35.29 -12.39 31.66
N ASN A 1152 -35.99 -12.57 30.53
CA ASN A 1152 -36.87 -13.72 30.33
C ASN A 1152 -36.04 -15.02 30.26
N PRO A 1153 -36.43 -16.06 31.03
CA PRO A 1153 -35.65 -17.29 31.09
C PRO A 1153 -36.10 -18.33 30.05
N LEU A 1154 -35.14 -19.10 29.56
CA LEU A 1154 -35.32 -20.40 28.94
C LEU A 1154 -34.53 -21.42 29.76
N VAL A 1155 -35.19 -22.42 30.32
CA VAL A 1155 -34.55 -23.49 31.11
C VAL A 1155 -34.26 -24.66 30.17
N CYS A 1156 -33.00 -25.08 30.08
CA CYS A 1156 -32.55 -26.17 29.23
C CYS A 1156 -32.07 -27.35 30.08
N ALA A 1157 -32.54 -28.55 29.78
CA ALA A 1157 -32.15 -29.79 30.44
C ALA A 1157 -31.71 -30.85 29.41
N PHE A 1158 -30.57 -31.48 29.66
CA PHE A 1158 -29.97 -32.48 28.78
C PHE A 1158 -29.74 -33.76 29.57
N ASN A 1159 -30.29 -34.87 29.10
CA ASN A 1159 -30.02 -36.20 29.64
C ASN A 1159 -29.18 -36.99 28.65
N PHE A 1160 -27.89 -37.12 28.94
CA PHE A 1160 -26.95 -37.90 28.14
C PHE A 1160 -26.83 -39.35 28.60
N SER A 1161 -27.73 -39.84 29.45
CA SER A 1161 -27.82 -41.25 29.81
C SER A 1161 -28.75 -42.02 28.86
N GLY A 1162 -28.53 -43.34 28.76
CA GLY A 1162 -29.36 -44.23 27.94
C GLY A 1162 -30.76 -44.52 28.50
N ALA A 1163 -31.13 -43.95 29.65
CA ALA A 1163 -32.40 -44.21 30.32
C ALA A 1163 -33.14 -42.89 30.64
N PRO A 1164 -34.48 -42.88 30.63
CA PRO A 1164 -35.25 -41.72 31.08
C PRO A 1164 -35.08 -41.49 32.58
N HIS A 1165 -35.15 -40.23 33.01
CA HIS A 1165 -35.26 -39.87 34.42
C HIS A 1165 -36.68 -39.39 34.70
N THR A 1166 -37.52 -40.25 35.30
CA THR A 1166 -38.88 -39.89 35.72
C THR A 1166 -38.86 -39.13 37.04
N ASP A 1167 -39.88 -38.30 37.28
CA ASP A 1167 -40.03 -37.49 38.50
C ASP A 1167 -38.80 -36.62 38.82
N PHE A 1168 -38.06 -36.20 37.78
CA PHE A 1168 -36.88 -35.38 37.92
C PHE A 1168 -37.27 -33.99 38.44
N ARG A 1169 -36.64 -33.56 39.54
CA ARG A 1169 -36.87 -32.26 40.16
C ARG A 1169 -35.91 -31.23 39.57
N LEU A 1170 -36.41 -30.38 38.69
CA LEU A 1170 -35.66 -29.35 37.99
C LEU A 1170 -35.87 -27.99 38.68
N GLY A 1171 -34.80 -27.35 39.13
CA GLY A 1171 -34.87 -25.99 39.67
C GLY A 1171 -35.20 -24.99 38.55
N VAL A 1172 -36.13 -24.06 38.81
CA VAL A 1172 -36.56 -23.03 37.86
C VAL A 1172 -36.68 -21.65 38.52
N PRO A 1173 -36.46 -20.54 37.78
CA PRO A 1173 -36.34 -19.20 38.36
C PRO A 1173 -37.66 -18.61 38.89
N SER A 1174 -38.81 -19.21 38.58
CA SER A 1174 -40.12 -18.75 39.05
C SER A 1174 -41.13 -19.90 39.16
N ALA A 1175 -42.01 -19.79 40.17
CA ALA A 1175 -43.19 -20.63 40.27
C ALA A 1175 -44.22 -20.27 39.18
N GLY A 1176 -45.23 -21.11 38.97
CA GLY A 1176 -46.29 -20.87 37.98
C GLY A 1176 -46.22 -21.86 36.82
N THR A 1177 -46.86 -21.51 35.70
CA THR A 1177 -47.02 -22.43 34.57
C THR A 1177 -45.83 -22.33 33.63
N TRP A 1178 -45.31 -23.49 33.21
CA TRP A 1178 -44.22 -23.66 32.27
C TRP A 1178 -44.68 -24.59 31.14
N GLN A 1179 -44.11 -24.36 29.96
CA GLN A 1179 -44.35 -25.17 28.77
C GLN A 1179 -43.04 -25.82 28.32
N GLU A 1180 -43.09 -27.11 27.99
CA GLU A 1180 -42.04 -27.79 27.24
C GLU A 1180 -42.11 -27.31 25.78
N VAL A 1181 -41.12 -26.53 25.33
CA VAL A 1181 -41.09 -25.92 23.99
C VAL A 1181 -40.20 -26.70 23.01
N LEU A 1182 -39.35 -27.59 23.52
CA LEU A 1182 -38.56 -28.55 22.75
C LEU A 1182 -38.47 -29.84 23.53
N ASN A 1183 -38.62 -30.98 22.86
CA ASN A 1183 -38.22 -32.29 23.35
C ASN A 1183 -37.68 -33.12 22.18
N THR A 1184 -36.38 -33.41 22.19
CA THR A 1184 -35.71 -34.09 21.07
C THR A 1184 -36.06 -35.58 20.95
N ASP A 1185 -36.81 -36.12 21.90
CA ASP A 1185 -37.31 -37.51 21.89
C ASP A 1185 -38.76 -37.63 21.38
N ALA A 1186 -39.35 -36.55 20.88
CA ALA A 1186 -40.63 -36.61 20.19
C ALA A 1186 -40.59 -37.60 19.02
N ALA A 1187 -41.68 -38.35 18.84
CA ALA A 1187 -41.80 -39.36 17.78
C ALA A 1187 -41.63 -38.76 16.36
N LEU A 1188 -41.98 -37.48 16.18
CA LEU A 1188 -41.75 -36.72 14.94
C LEU A 1188 -40.27 -36.70 14.51
N TYR A 1189 -39.36 -36.64 15.49
CA TYR A 1189 -37.91 -36.64 15.26
C TYR A 1189 -37.29 -38.04 15.27
N GLY A 1190 -38.12 -39.09 15.36
CA GLY A 1190 -37.67 -40.48 15.50
C GLY A 1190 -37.27 -40.89 16.93
N GLY A 1191 -37.71 -40.14 17.95
CA GLY A 1191 -37.52 -40.50 19.36
C GLY A 1191 -38.51 -41.55 19.88
N SER A 1192 -38.35 -41.93 21.14
CA SER A 1192 -39.17 -42.95 21.80
C SER A 1192 -40.53 -42.45 22.30
N GLY A 1193 -40.74 -41.13 22.30
CA GLY A 1193 -41.98 -40.49 22.74
C GLY A 1193 -42.07 -40.28 24.25
N VAL A 1194 -40.95 -40.24 24.97
CA VAL A 1194 -40.92 -39.86 26.39
C VAL A 1194 -41.06 -38.34 26.50
N LEU A 1195 -42.29 -37.89 26.70
CA LEU A 1195 -42.68 -36.47 26.71
C LEU A 1195 -43.26 -36.06 28.06
N ASN A 1196 -43.33 -34.75 28.29
CA ASN A 1196 -44.08 -34.18 29.40
C ASN A 1196 -45.51 -33.82 28.93
N GLU A 1197 -46.54 -34.39 29.56
CA GLU A 1197 -47.94 -34.15 29.15
C GLU A 1197 -48.52 -32.88 29.79
N GLY A 1198 -49.14 -32.03 28.96
CA GLY A 1198 -49.90 -30.86 29.41
C GLY A 1198 -49.06 -29.68 29.90
N SER A 1199 -49.70 -28.74 30.59
CA SER A 1199 -49.03 -27.59 31.20
C SER A 1199 -48.32 -28.00 32.50
N LEU A 1200 -47.03 -27.70 32.63
CA LEU A 1200 -46.23 -28.06 33.79
C LEU A 1200 -46.28 -26.93 34.82
N THR A 1201 -46.56 -27.24 36.09
CA THR A 1201 -46.66 -26.22 37.14
C THR A 1201 -45.48 -26.31 38.10
N ALA A 1202 -44.68 -25.26 38.14
CA ALA A 1202 -43.59 -25.09 39.09
C ALA A 1202 -44.13 -24.70 40.48
N ALA A 1203 -43.72 -25.45 41.50
CA ALA A 1203 -44.06 -25.16 42.90
C ALA A 1203 -43.00 -24.23 43.53
N ASP A 1204 -43.42 -23.41 44.50
CA ASP A 1204 -42.55 -22.53 45.29
C ASP A 1204 -41.75 -23.35 46.31
N LEU A 1205 -40.76 -24.08 45.79
CA LEU A 1205 -39.87 -24.93 46.53
C LEU A 1205 -38.46 -24.78 45.96
N ALA A 1206 -37.54 -24.34 46.80
CA ALA A 1206 -36.17 -24.09 46.38
C ALA A 1206 -35.36 -25.40 46.23
N ILE A 1207 -34.66 -25.54 45.11
CA ILE A 1207 -33.70 -26.61 44.81
C ILE A 1207 -32.59 -26.09 43.90
N ASP A 1208 -31.37 -26.60 44.02
CA ASP A 1208 -30.23 -26.29 43.14
C ASP A 1208 -30.03 -24.78 42.89
N GLY A 1209 -30.21 -23.97 43.94
CA GLY A 1209 -30.03 -22.52 43.89
C GLY A 1209 -31.15 -21.73 43.20
N GLN A 1210 -32.23 -22.39 42.79
CA GLN A 1210 -33.41 -21.76 42.18
C GLN A 1210 -34.57 -21.69 43.20
N PRO A 1211 -35.45 -20.66 43.12
CA PRO A 1211 -36.53 -20.47 44.08
C PRO A 1211 -37.71 -21.43 43.90
N ALA A 1212 -37.93 -21.97 42.70
CA ALA A 1212 -39.04 -22.87 42.39
C ALA A 1212 -38.55 -24.19 41.79
N THR A 1213 -39.42 -25.20 41.78
CA THR A 1213 -39.11 -26.55 41.26
C THR A 1213 -40.19 -27.02 40.30
N LEU A 1214 -39.79 -27.51 39.13
CA LEU A 1214 -40.61 -28.25 38.17
C LEU A 1214 -40.35 -29.76 38.32
N THR A 1215 -41.39 -30.59 38.35
CA THR A 1215 -41.23 -32.05 38.28
C THR A 1215 -41.51 -32.50 36.86
N VAL A 1216 -40.50 -33.05 36.20
CA VAL A 1216 -40.52 -33.41 34.78
C VAL A 1216 -39.99 -34.82 34.56
N THR A 1217 -40.31 -35.40 33.42
CA THR A 1217 -39.60 -36.57 32.90
C THR A 1217 -38.59 -36.09 31.88
N LEU A 1218 -37.30 -36.43 32.08
CA LEU A 1218 -36.26 -36.17 31.09
C LEU A 1218 -36.12 -37.39 30.16
N PRO A 1219 -36.20 -37.23 28.83
CA PRO A 1219 -36.11 -38.34 27.89
C PRO A 1219 -34.72 -38.99 27.90
N PRO A 1220 -34.57 -40.27 27.52
CA PRO A 1220 -33.26 -40.89 27.35
C PRO A 1220 -32.52 -40.26 26.17
N LEU A 1221 -31.22 -39.99 26.30
CA LEU A 1221 -30.39 -39.41 25.23
C LEU A 1221 -31.11 -38.24 24.52
N GLY A 1222 -31.54 -37.24 25.30
CA GLY A 1222 -32.38 -36.17 24.78
C GLY A 1222 -32.21 -34.84 25.50
N ALA A 1223 -32.68 -33.79 24.83
CA ALA A 1223 -32.74 -32.43 25.34
C ALA A 1223 -34.21 -31.98 25.46
N ALA A 1224 -34.52 -31.23 26.53
CA ALA A 1224 -35.83 -30.64 26.76
C ALA A 1224 -35.70 -29.19 27.23
N TYR A 1225 -36.45 -28.28 26.62
CA TYR A 1225 -36.45 -26.84 26.96
C TYR A 1225 -37.79 -26.42 27.53
N PHE A 1226 -37.75 -25.56 28.54
CA PHE A 1226 -38.92 -25.08 29.25
C PHE A 1226 -38.94 -23.56 29.28
N LYS A 1227 -40.10 -22.97 28.97
CA LYS A 1227 -40.35 -21.53 29.00
C LYS A 1227 -41.55 -21.22 29.92
N PRO A 1228 -41.53 -20.12 30.69
CA PRO A 1228 -42.72 -19.68 31.43
C PRO A 1228 -43.87 -19.38 30.46
N VAL A 1229 -45.10 -19.75 30.83
CA VAL A 1229 -46.31 -19.27 30.18
C VAL A 1229 -46.65 -17.91 30.79
N GLY A 1230 -46.68 -16.87 29.96
CA GLY A 1230 -46.90 -15.47 30.38
C GLY A 1230 -48.23 -15.22 31.07
#